data_AF-A0A849EQS1-F1
#
_entry.id   AF-A0A849EQS1-F1
#
_cell.length_a   1.000
_cell.length_b   1.000
_cell.length_c   1.000
_cell.angle_alpha   90.00
_cell.angle_beta   90.00
_cell.angle_gamma   90.00
#
_symmetry.space_group_name_H-M   'P 1'
#
loop_
_entity.id
_entity.type
_entity.pdbx_description
1 polymer ?
#
loop_
_entity_poly.entity_id
_entity_poly.type
_entity_poly.pdbx_seq_one_letter_code
_entity_poly.pdbx_strand_id
1 'polypeptide(L)'
;NSPFFINHHLQPWLSNSERTRRAGVSAFGFGGSNFHAVLEEHDALKSEPAWDGSVQIAAFSGEDRTQVARQLEAFSQAAADASTAVDLALAAAHSRNVFRVDHAWRLALVLTPADDLPAARRQCERAAECLAGETAAVTTDPPIFIGHGTPAGGLAFLFPGQGSQYVGMGRDLICCFPGSLAAFEAAAHHFDAPLPLSDYLYPRMRGDSADHDVRLRATDIAQPAIGAVSTAMLEALTYFGVVPNAVCGHSFGELTALHAAGCISREALWQLSQIRGRLMAATGANGRDPGAMLAVQAPLEELAAVLESRCPEVVLANRNSPRQAVLSGPTDAIGAAEVVCREKSWNSMRLPVAAAFHSPLVADAREPLVQALAQIDWQPGTLPVLSNTTGTAYPSDPAAAMALWAGQLARPVDFVANLKQLYTDGIRTFVEVGPKAVLSRFVHDTLGPTNSAALAVDRSAGRRAGIADLACLLAELVALGHRVHLERWETPVFQPRMPRMRIPLSGANYRSSRLPKTALTDQVPLRTADVSTASRQAAAIVPPTAQPSESLPLSPAAAMTTGIKPPGPTGQGKNSDMNTPKPPSQVDHALAAVQQGLSAFQALQTQTTQAHQKYLDTQAEAHRTLRQMLQSTQQMTSVLLGQDPPAPAPTAQSSTDPESYKAMAPLPSATPFSDSIPKIQTETRETPPMPPAIASSEPQTPDAASSETVRQTLLTVVSQLTGYPEEMLGLQMDIEADLGIDSIKRVEILSALEERMPHLPKVTPDLVGTLTTLGHICDFLSQGRAPSPTPAHTTAPETPVVESSPGNGMGRFVIRLTTPIALSDTALPFTPAPDHFIGVVS
;
A
#
# COMPACT_ATOMS: atom_id res chain seq x y z
N ASN A 1 -3.33 -1.06 -26.22
CA ASN A 1 -3.22 0.40 -25.97
C ASN A 1 -4.53 0.95 -25.46
N SER A 2 -4.89 0.61 -24.21
CA SER A 2 -6.00 1.22 -23.49
C SER A 2 -5.43 2.31 -22.57
N PRO A 3 -6.11 3.45 -22.37
CA PRO A 3 -5.71 4.45 -21.37
C PRO A 3 -6.02 4.00 -19.93
N PHE A 4 -6.71 2.86 -19.76
CA PHE A 4 -7.02 2.29 -18.45
C PHE A 4 -5.82 1.54 -17.88
N PHE A 5 -5.57 1.76 -16.59
CA PHE A 5 -4.64 0.98 -15.79
C PHE A 5 -5.37 0.47 -14.54
N ILE A 6 -4.89 -0.64 -13.99
CA ILE A 6 -5.40 -1.16 -12.72
C ILE A 6 -4.51 -0.60 -11.61
N ASN A 7 -5.13 0.10 -10.65
CA ASN A 7 -4.40 0.59 -9.49
C ASN A 7 -4.26 -0.55 -8.46
N HIS A 8 -3.02 -0.97 -8.19
CA HIS A 8 -2.71 -2.08 -7.28
C HIS A 8 -2.10 -1.62 -5.94
N HIS A 9 -1.83 -0.32 -5.79
CA HIS A 9 -1.22 0.24 -4.59
C HIS A 9 -1.85 1.59 -4.26
N LEU A 10 -1.65 2.09 -3.05
CA LEU A 10 -2.05 3.47 -2.71
C LEU A 10 -1.32 4.45 -3.63
N GLN A 11 -2.01 5.45 -4.17
CA GLN A 11 -1.44 6.51 -4.99
C GLN A 11 -2.16 7.84 -4.72
N PRO A 12 -1.45 8.98 -4.81
CA PRO A 12 -2.11 10.26 -4.65
C PRO A 12 -3.02 10.54 -5.84
N TRP A 13 -4.30 10.75 -5.55
CA TRP A 13 -5.26 11.17 -6.56
C TRP A 13 -5.19 12.70 -6.70
N LEU A 14 -4.26 13.20 -7.50
CA LEU A 14 -4.06 14.65 -7.62
C LEU A 14 -5.24 15.35 -8.29
N SER A 15 -5.59 16.51 -7.75
CA SER A 15 -6.43 17.48 -8.46
C SER A 15 -5.62 18.12 -9.59
N ASN A 16 -6.22 18.20 -10.78
CA ASN A 16 -5.80 19.19 -11.76
C ASN A 16 -6.61 20.44 -11.46
N SER A 17 -5.96 21.60 -11.37
CA SER A 17 -6.58 22.89 -11.03
C SER A 17 -7.82 23.24 -11.89
N GLU A 18 -7.98 22.61 -13.06
CA GLU A 18 -9.12 22.76 -13.95
C GLU A 18 -10.25 21.71 -13.79
N ARG A 19 -10.04 20.58 -13.09
CA ARG A 19 -11.07 19.52 -12.98
C ARG A 19 -11.16 18.90 -11.60
N THR A 20 -12.37 18.94 -11.05
CA THR A 20 -12.78 18.18 -9.86
C THR A 20 -12.59 16.68 -10.06
N ARG A 21 -12.16 15.98 -9.00
CA ARG A 21 -12.00 14.52 -9.02
C ARG A 21 -13.36 13.85 -9.25
N ARG A 22 -13.41 12.91 -10.20
CA ARG A 22 -14.63 12.17 -10.55
C ARG A 22 -14.35 10.68 -10.65
N ALA A 23 -15.28 9.86 -10.17
CA ALA A 23 -15.22 8.41 -10.28
C ALA A 23 -16.50 7.86 -10.91
N GLY A 24 -16.40 6.73 -11.59
CA GLY A 24 -17.54 5.94 -12.04
C GLY A 24 -17.64 4.66 -11.21
N VAL A 25 -18.85 4.33 -10.74
CA VAL A 25 -19.15 3.07 -10.08
C VAL A 25 -20.20 2.34 -10.91
N SER A 26 -19.87 1.16 -11.39
CA SER A 26 -20.78 0.31 -12.18
C SER A 26 -21.19 -0.92 -11.39
N ALA A 27 -22.46 -1.29 -11.46
CA ALA A 27 -22.99 -2.53 -10.90
C ALA A 27 -23.83 -3.24 -11.96
N PHE A 28 -23.43 -4.46 -12.33
CA PHE A 28 -24.09 -5.24 -13.37
C PHE A 28 -24.92 -6.34 -12.71
N GLY A 29 -26.21 -6.07 -12.62
CA GLY A 29 -27.18 -6.95 -12.03
C GLY A 29 -27.35 -8.19 -12.89
N PHE A 30 -27.33 -9.29 -12.19
CA PHE A 30 -27.51 -10.62 -12.72
C PHE A 30 -28.61 -10.77 -13.79
N GLY A 31 -29.81 -10.26 -13.54
CA GLY A 31 -30.93 -10.28 -14.51
C GLY A 31 -30.81 -9.23 -15.63
N GLY A 32 -29.60 -8.87 -16.04
CA GLY A 32 -29.33 -7.88 -17.11
C GLY A 32 -29.61 -6.42 -16.75
N SER A 33 -29.90 -6.10 -15.48
CA SER A 33 -30.10 -4.72 -15.03
C SER A 33 -28.78 -4.06 -14.67
N ASN A 34 -28.35 -3.07 -15.46
CA ASN A 34 -27.08 -2.39 -15.29
C ASN A 34 -27.28 -1.01 -14.66
N PHE A 35 -26.52 -0.73 -13.60
CA PHE A 35 -26.49 0.57 -12.94
C PHE A 35 -25.11 1.20 -13.11
N HIS A 36 -25.08 2.52 -13.31
CA HIS A 36 -23.86 3.30 -13.31
C HIS A 36 -24.08 4.60 -12.56
N ALA A 37 -23.21 4.90 -11.61
CA ALA A 37 -23.19 6.14 -10.86
C ALA A 37 -21.90 6.89 -11.17
N VAL A 38 -22.01 8.19 -11.42
CA VAL A 38 -20.87 9.11 -11.50
C VAL A 38 -20.81 9.87 -10.19
N LEU A 39 -19.68 9.75 -9.51
CA LEU A 39 -19.35 10.46 -8.28
C LEU A 39 -18.46 11.66 -8.63
N GLU A 40 -18.66 12.74 -7.90
CA GLU A 40 -17.81 13.93 -7.94
C GLU A 40 -17.37 14.24 -6.52
N GLU A 41 -16.14 14.69 -6.37
CA GLU A 41 -15.59 15.16 -5.11
C GLU A 41 -16.48 16.24 -4.48
N HIS A 42 -16.70 16.12 -3.16
CA HIS A 42 -17.62 16.98 -2.43
C HIS A 42 -17.02 18.36 -2.12
N ASP A 43 -15.79 18.38 -1.60
CA ASP A 43 -15.01 19.56 -1.28
C ASP A 43 -13.58 19.35 -1.81
N ALA A 44 -13.01 20.40 -2.40
CA ALA A 44 -11.65 20.38 -2.92
C ALA A 44 -10.59 20.34 -1.80
N LEU A 45 -10.95 20.80 -0.60
CA LEU A 45 -10.05 20.85 0.55
C LEU A 45 -10.19 19.60 1.40
N LYS A 46 -9.19 18.73 1.35
CA LYS A 46 -8.99 17.70 2.37
C LYS A 46 -8.59 18.41 3.67
N SER A 47 -9.34 18.24 4.75
CA SER A 47 -9.06 18.92 6.04
C SER A 47 -8.39 18.01 7.07
N GLU A 48 -8.62 16.69 6.98
CA GLU A 48 -8.18 15.72 7.98
C GLU A 48 -7.23 14.66 7.39
N PRO A 49 -6.23 14.17 8.15
CA PRO A 49 -5.44 13.03 7.72
C PRO A 49 -6.29 11.76 7.58
N ALA A 50 -5.95 10.96 6.58
CA ALA A 50 -6.65 9.70 6.27
C ALA A 50 -5.98 8.52 6.98
N TRP A 51 -6.18 8.42 8.29
CA TRP A 51 -5.68 7.31 9.09
C TRP A 51 -6.39 6.00 8.73
N ASP A 52 -5.62 4.95 8.48
CA ASP A 52 -6.13 3.59 8.22
C ASP A 52 -6.01 2.66 9.42
N GLY A 53 -5.40 3.13 10.52
CA GLY A 53 -5.18 2.36 11.75
C GLY A 53 -4.11 1.28 11.66
N SER A 54 -3.37 1.18 10.54
CA SER A 54 -2.34 0.16 10.30
C SER A 54 -1.14 0.29 11.25
N VAL A 55 -0.82 1.52 11.66
CA VAL A 55 0.32 1.85 12.54
C VAL A 55 -0.17 2.65 13.74
N GLN A 56 0.25 2.24 14.94
CA GLN A 56 -0.11 2.87 16.21
C GLN A 56 1.14 3.28 17.00
N ILE A 57 1.08 4.44 17.64
CA ILE A 57 2.07 4.87 18.64
C ILE A 57 1.45 4.70 20.03
N ALA A 58 2.07 3.89 20.89
CA ALA A 58 1.77 3.87 22.31
C ALA A 58 2.88 4.62 23.07
N ALA A 59 2.52 5.57 23.94
CA ALA A 59 3.48 6.46 24.59
C ALA A 59 3.21 6.57 26.09
N PHE A 60 4.27 6.49 26.88
CA PHE A 60 4.24 6.43 28.34
C PHE A 60 5.27 7.39 28.93
N SER A 61 4.94 8.05 30.03
CA SER A 61 5.82 9.04 30.65
C SER A 61 5.59 9.17 32.15
N GLY A 62 6.64 9.50 32.90
CA GLY A 62 6.53 9.74 34.35
C GLY A 62 7.80 10.34 34.94
N GLU A 63 7.70 10.85 36.17
CA GLU A 63 8.86 11.43 36.88
C GLU A 63 9.91 10.39 37.28
N ASP A 64 9.49 9.13 37.35
CA ASP A 64 10.36 8.00 37.63
C ASP A 64 10.02 6.81 36.73
N ARG A 65 10.97 5.88 36.66
CA ARG A 65 10.88 4.66 35.87
C ARG A 65 9.68 3.77 36.27
N THR A 66 9.30 3.78 37.54
CA THR A 66 8.20 2.96 38.09
C THR A 66 6.83 3.45 37.61
N GLN A 67 6.64 4.76 37.43
CA GLN A 67 5.44 5.34 36.85
C GLN A 67 5.24 4.90 35.39
N VAL A 68 6.31 4.93 34.60
CA VAL A 68 6.30 4.44 33.21
C VAL A 68 5.99 2.95 33.17
N ALA A 69 6.61 2.15 34.05
CA ALA A 69 6.38 0.72 34.13
C ALA A 69 4.91 0.37 34.45
N ARG A 70 4.27 1.09 35.39
CA ARG A 70 2.84 0.91 35.70
C ARG A 70 1.92 1.25 34.53
N GLN A 71 2.22 2.31 33.78
CA GLN A 71 1.43 2.67 32.60
C GLN A 71 1.58 1.62 31.49
N LEU A 72 2.81 1.14 31.27
CA LEU A 72 3.08 0.07 30.31
C LEU A 72 2.39 -1.22 30.71
N GLU A 73 2.40 -1.60 32.00
CA GLU A 73 1.69 -2.79 32.49
C GLU A 73 0.17 -2.69 32.27
N ALA A 74 -0.44 -1.53 32.59
CA ALA A 74 -1.85 -1.29 32.33
C ALA A 74 -2.18 -1.36 30.83
N PHE A 75 -1.30 -0.84 29.98
CA PHE A 75 -1.45 -0.94 28.53
C PHE A 75 -1.29 -2.39 28.03
N SER A 76 -0.32 -3.15 28.54
CA SER A 76 -0.14 -4.56 28.21
C SER A 76 -1.37 -5.39 28.55
N GLN A 77 -2.01 -5.12 29.69
CA GLN A 77 -3.28 -5.76 30.07
C GLN A 77 -4.41 -5.39 29.09
N ALA A 78 -4.56 -4.09 28.77
CA ALA A 78 -5.53 -3.66 27.77
C ALA A 78 -5.27 -4.27 26.37
N ALA A 79 -4.00 -4.43 25.99
CA ALA A 79 -3.60 -5.07 24.74
C ALA A 79 -3.87 -6.58 24.73
N ALA A 80 -3.74 -7.25 25.89
CA ALA A 80 -4.10 -8.66 26.06
C ALA A 80 -5.62 -8.88 25.95
N ASP A 81 -6.41 -7.94 26.48
CA ASP A 81 -7.88 -7.96 26.43
C ASP A 81 -8.43 -7.50 25.06
N ALA A 82 -7.65 -6.76 24.27
CA ALA A 82 -8.03 -6.30 22.93
C ALA A 82 -8.39 -7.48 22.03
N SER A 83 -9.62 -7.49 21.51
CA SER A 83 -10.09 -8.55 20.60
C SER A 83 -9.91 -8.17 19.14
N THR A 84 -9.70 -6.88 18.85
CA THR A 84 -9.55 -6.31 17.51
C THR A 84 -8.41 -5.28 17.46
N ALA A 85 -7.91 -4.98 16.26
CA ALA A 85 -6.94 -3.90 16.05
C ALA A 85 -7.47 -2.52 16.51
N VAL A 86 -8.79 -2.31 16.43
CA VAL A 86 -9.45 -1.07 16.89
C VAL A 86 -9.36 -0.90 18.40
N ASP A 87 -9.49 -1.99 19.16
CA ASP A 87 -9.36 -1.95 20.63
C ASP A 87 -7.95 -1.52 21.04
N LEU A 88 -6.91 -2.03 20.35
CA LEU A 88 -5.53 -1.65 20.61
C LEU A 88 -5.25 -0.20 20.18
N ALA A 89 -5.78 0.24 19.03
CA ALA A 89 -5.67 1.63 18.57
C ALA A 89 -6.26 2.60 19.61
N LEU A 90 -7.42 2.27 20.17
CA LEU A 90 -8.04 3.06 21.23
C LEU A 90 -7.18 3.12 22.51
N ALA A 91 -6.60 1.99 22.95
CA ALA A 91 -5.68 1.97 24.07
C ALA A 91 -4.43 2.84 23.79
N ALA A 92 -3.92 2.79 22.56
CA ALA A 92 -2.78 3.58 22.13
C ALA A 92 -3.12 5.08 22.12
N ALA A 93 -4.30 5.45 21.62
CA ALA A 93 -4.82 6.82 21.66
C ALA A 93 -4.94 7.36 23.10
N HIS A 94 -5.46 6.56 24.02
CA HIS A 94 -5.49 6.94 25.43
C HIS A 94 -4.09 7.18 26.01
N SER A 95 -3.12 6.31 25.69
CA SER A 95 -1.73 6.48 26.15
C SER A 95 -1.12 7.81 25.67
N ARG A 96 -1.35 8.18 24.40
CA ARG A 96 -0.86 9.44 23.83
C ARG A 96 -1.52 10.67 24.45
N ASN A 97 -2.81 10.61 24.79
CA ASN A 97 -3.53 11.73 25.40
C ASN A 97 -3.07 12.06 26.83
N VAL A 98 -2.54 11.07 27.56
CA VAL A 98 -2.01 11.29 28.92
C VAL A 98 -0.49 11.48 28.96
N PHE A 99 0.18 11.29 27.82
CA PHE A 99 1.63 11.44 27.69
C PHE A 99 2.05 12.89 27.93
N ARG A 100 3.18 13.07 28.65
CA ARG A 100 3.81 14.38 28.86
C ARG A 100 5.29 14.28 28.55
N VAL A 101 5.74 15.11 27.61
CA VAL A 101 7.15 15.20 27.19
C VAL A 101 8.07 15.76 28.29
N ASP A 102 7.53 16.62 29.16
CA ASP A 102 8.31 17.28 30.22
C ASP A 102 8.65 16.35 31.40
N HIS A 103 8.08 15.14 31.46
CA HIS A 103 8.43 14.13 32.45
C HIS A 103 9.85 13.59 32.27
N ALA A 104 10.49 13.24 33.39
CA ALA A 104 11.88 12.78 33.41
C ALA A 104 12.12 11.44 32.69
N TRP A 105 11.14 10.53 32.63
CA TRP A 105 11.23 9.24 31.94
C TRP A 105 10.15 9.12 30.87
N ARG A 106 10.53 8.63 29.70
CA ARG A 106 9.66 8.51 28.52
C ARG A 106 9.93 7.19 27.81
N LEU A 107 8.86 6.51 27.41
CA LEU A 107 8.91 5.29 26.61
C LEU A 107 7.86 5.38 25.49
N ALA A 108 8.24 5.04 24.26
CA ALA A 108 7.34 4.99 23.13
C ALA A 108 7.53 3.70 22.33
N LEU A 109 6.40 3.15 21.86
CA LEU A 109 6.31 1.94 21.04
C LEU A 109 5.60 2.26 19.73
N VAL A 110 6.08 1.65 18.64
CA VAL A 110 5.39 1.63 17.35
C VAL A 110 4.86 0.24 17.12
N LEU A 111 3.55 0.11 16.94
CA LEU A 111 2.82 -1.15 16.83
C LEU A 111 2.15 -1.22 15.46
N THR A 112 2.11 -2.41 14.85
CA THR A 112 1.39 -2.68 13.60
C THR A 112 0.27 -3.71 13.82
N PRO A 113 -0.82 -3.33 14.50
CA PRO A 113 -1.84 -4.28 14.97
C PRO A 113 -2.64 -4.96 13.85
N ALA A 114 -2.71 -4.33 12.68
CA ALA A 114 -3.40 -4.90 11.52
C ALA A 114 -2.67 -6.14 10.97
N ASP A 115 -1.36 -6.24 11.20
CA ASP A 115 -0.53 -7.32 10.67
C ASP A 115 -0.45 -8.51 11.64
N ASP A 116 -0.17 -8.25 12.93
CA ASP A 116 -0.01 -9.30 13.96
C ASP A 116 -0.28 -8.74 15.37
N LEU A 117 -1.52 -8.86 15.84
CA LEU A 117 -1.93 -8.45 17.20
C LEU A 117 -1.14 -9.20 18.30
N PRO A 118 -0.90 -10.52 18.22
CA PRO A 118 0.06 -11.20 19.08
C PRO A 118 1.49 -10.60 19.09
N ALA A 119 2.04 -10.16 17.95
CA ALA A 119 3.34 -9.49 17.92
C ALA A 119 3.33 -8.18 18.70
N ALA A 120 2.27 -7.37 18.56
CA ALA A 120 2.13 -6.13 19.32
C ALA A 120 2.14 -6.39 20.84
N ARG A 121 1.51 -7.48 21.30
CA ARG A 121 1.55 -7.91 22.72
C ARG A 121 2.95 -8.30 23.17
N ARG A 122 3.65 -9.13 22.38
CA ARG A 122 5.05 -9.52 22.66
C ARG A 122 5.98 -8.32 22.74
N GLN A 123 5.74 -7.28 21.92
CA GLN A 123 6.52 -6.04 21.97
C GLN A 123 6.32 -5.27 23.29
N CYS A 124 5.10 -5.28 23.85
CA CYS A 124 4.81 -4.64 25.14
C CYS A 124 5.52 -5.35 26.30
N GLU A 125 5.56 -6.68 26.28
CA GLU A 125 6.31 -7.50 27.25
C GLU A 125 7.81 -7.19 27.19
N ARG A 126 8.39 -7.20 25.98
CA ARG A 126 9.80 -6.82 25.75
C ARG A 126 10.10 -5.39 26.21
N ALA A 127 9.17 -4.46 26.00
CA ALA A 127 9.32 -3.09 26.48
C ALA A 127 9.42 -3.01 28.00
N ALA A 128 8.71 -3.87 28.73
CA ALA A 128 8.81 -3.94 30.19
C ALA A 128 10.17 -4.50 30.63
N GLU A 129 10.71 -5.50 29.92
CA GLU A 129 12.06 -6.03 30.15
C GLU A 129 13.15 -4.98 29.88
N CYS A 130 13.06 -4.25 28.77
CA CYS A 130 13.95 -3.14 28.45
C CYS A 130 13.84 -2.02 29.51
N LEU A 131 12.62 -1.73 29.96
CA LEU A 131 12.37 -0.81 31.07
C LEU A 131 12.71 -1.43 32.44
N ALA A 132 13.21 -2.65 32.55
CA ALA A 132 13.84 -3.14 33.79
C ALA A 132 15.38 -3.09 33.71
N GLY A 133 15.98 -3.34 32.54
CA GLY A 133 17.42 -3.39 32.34
C GLY A 133 18.13 -2.03 32.40
N GLU A 134 19.41 -1.97 32.74
CA GLU A 134 20.14 -0.68 32.82
C GLU A 134 20.49 -0.06 31.46
N THR A 135 20.28 -0.80 30.36
CA THR A 135 20.65 -0.37 29.01
C THR A 135 19.50 0.35 28.31
N ALA A 136 19.60 1.68 28.19
CA ALA A 136 18.81 2.48 27.25
C ALA A 136 19.31 2.18 25.82
N ALA A 137 18.88 1.05 25.24
CA ALA A 137 19.30 0.66 23.91
C ALA A 137 18.09 0.46 22.97
N VAL A 138 18.05 1.28 21.93
CA VAL A 138 17.26 1.06 20.70
C VAL A 138 17.90 -0.12 19.95
N THR A 139 17.72 -1.34 20.45
CA THR A 139 18.35 -2.55 19.87
C THR A 139 17.36 -3.69 19.69
N THR A 140 16.08 -3.38 19.51
CA THR A 140 15.05 -4.38 19.23
C THR A 140 14.45 -4.14 17.86
N ASP A 141 14.22 -5.22 17.11
CA ASP A 141 13.25 -5.25 16.02
C ASP A 141 11.99 -5.97 16.56
N PRO A 142 10.82 -5.32 16.61
CA PRO A 142 10.55 -3.90 16.35
C PRO A 142 11.15 -2.96 17.42
N PRO A 143 11.38 -1.67 17.09
CA PRO A 143 12.08 -0.72 17.96
C PRO A 143 11.27 -0.35 19.20
N ILE A 144 11.98 -0.21 20.32
CA ILE A 144 11.48 0.32 21.59
C ILE A 144 12.32 1.55 21.92
N PHE A 145 11.66 2.70 22.12
CA PHE A 145 12.34 3.96 22.38
C PHE A 145 12.19 4.33 23.85
N ILE A 146 13.32 4.42 24.57
CA ILE A 146 13.36 4.82 25.97
C ILE A 146 14.32 5.99 26.10
N GLY A 147 13.91 7.05 26.79
CA GLY A 147 14.77 8.16 27.10
C GLY A 147 14.48 8.77 28.45
N HIS A 148 15.45 9.50 28.98
CA HIS A 148 15.35 10.13 30.29
C HIS A 148 16.00 11.52 30.30
N GLY A 149 15.57 12.37 31.24
CA GLY A 149 16.07 13.74 31.42
C GLY A 149 15.61 14.71 30.34
N THR A 150 16.26 15.86 30.25
CA THR A 150 16.02 16.85 29.19
C THR A 150 16.74 16.44 27.89
N PRO A 151 16.31 16.95 26.73
CA PRO A 151 17.07 16.78 25.49
C PRO A 151 18.54 17.18 25.67
N ALA A 152 19.44 16.40 25.10
CA ALA A 152 20.88 16.65 25.18
C ALA A 152 21.32 17.95 24.48
N GLY A 153 20.46 18.48 23.60
CA GLY A 153 20.68 19.72 22.86
C GLY A 153 19.53 20.02 21.91
N GLY A 154 19.74 21.01 21.04
CA GLY A 154 18.76 21.41 20.03
C GLY A 154 18.59 20.39 18.90
N LEU A 155 17.56 20.63 18.10
CA LEU A 155 17.21 19.83 16.93
C LEU A 155 17.49 20.62 15.65
N ALA A 156 18.06 19.97 14.63
CA ALA A 156 18.18 20.55 13.29
C ALA A 156 17.49 19.71 12.22
N PHE A 157 16.89 20.37 11.23
CA PHE A 157 16.43 19.69 10.01
C PHE A 157 17.53 19.68 8.95
N LEU A 158 17.74 18.50 8.37
CA LEU A 158 18.68 18.25 7.29
C LEU A 158 17.91 17.92 6.00
N PHE A 159 18.15 18.65 4.92
CA PHE A 159 17.46 18.44 3.65
C PHE A 159 18.39 17.76 2.63
N PRO A 160 18.05 16.58 2.11
CA PRO A 160 18.90 15.85 1.19
C PRO A 160 18.97 16.50 -0.19
N GLY A 161 20.10 16.28 -0.87
CA GLY A 161 20.31 16.67 -2.26
C GLY A 161 19.98 15.57 -3.26
N GLN A 162 20.45 15.78 -4.50
CA GLN A 162 20.36 14.81 -5.59
C GLN A 162 21.09 13.50 -5.24
N GLY A 163 20.48 12.37 -5.59
CA GLY A 163 20.90 11.01 -5.20
C GLY A 163 19.96 10.36 -4.18
N SER A 164 19.15 11.16 -3.49
CA SER A 164 18.14 10.69 -2.55
C SER A 164 16.89 10.12 -3.22
N GLN A 165 16.56 10.58 -4.43
CA GLN A 165 15.35 10.19 -5.14
C GLN A 165 15.23 8.68 -5.41
N TYR A 166 14.00 8.18 -5.41
CA TYR A 166 13.62 6.85 -5.87
C TYR A 166 12.12 6.84 -6.22
N VAL A 167 11.70 5.93 -7.09
CA VAL A 167 10.29 5.79 -7.49
C VAL A 167 9.44 5.43 -6.28
N GLY A 168 8.31 6.12 -6.09
CA GLY A 168 7.40 5.90 -4.96
C GLY A 168 7.72 6.69 -3.69
N MET A 169 8.78 7.50 -3.67
CA MET A 169 9.13 8.31 -2.49
C MET A 169 7.99 9.23 -2.02
N GLY A 170 7.84 9.35 -0.70
CA GLY A 170 6.83 10.20 -0.04
C GLY A 170 5.37 9.80 -0.21
N ARG A 171 5.07 8.73 -0.96
CA ARG A 171 3.71 8.31 -1.33
C ARG A 171 2.74 8.27 -0.16
N ASP A 172 3.07 7.55 0.90
CA ASP A 172 2.15 7.30 2.00
C ASP A 172 1.82 8.58 2.76
N LEU A 173 2.82 9.45 2.97
CA LEU A 173 2.63 10.73 3.65
C LEU A 173 1.82 11.69 2.80
N ILE A 174 2.09 11.77 1.50
CA ILE A 174 1.33 12.59 0.54
C ILE A 174 -0.13 12.12 0.47
N CYS A 175 -0.39 10.81 0.53
CA CYS A 175 -1.75 10.29 0.52
C CYS A 175 -2.47 10.50 1.87
N CYS A 176 -1.74 10.41 2.98
CA CYS A 176 -2.30 10.50 4.32
C CYS A 176 -2.60 11.96 4.70
N PHE A 177 -1.60 12.85 4.68
CA PHE A 177 -1.69 14.18 5.26
C PHE A 177 -2.17 15.23 4.25
N PRO A 178 -3.17 16.07 4.59
CA PRO A 178 -3.68 17.07 3.67
C PRO A 178 -2.65 18.15 3.29
N GLY A 179 -1.85 18.63 4.26
CA GLY A 179 -0.79 19.60 4.00
C GLY A 179 0.27 19.04 3.06
N SER A 180 0.65 17.77 3.23
CA SER A 180 1.58 17.06 2.34
C SER A 180 1.02 16.91 0.92
N LEU A 181 -0.26 16.55 0.78
CA LEU A 181 -0.94 16.48 -0.51
C LEU A 181 -0.97 17.84 -1.21
N ALA A 182 -1.38 18.89 -0.50
CA ALA A 182 -1.50 20.24 -1.04
C ALA A 182 -0.14 20.80 -1.47
N ALA A 183 0.92 20.59 -0.67
CA ALA A 183 2.28 20.98 -1.04
C ALA A 183 2.77 20.26 -2.29
N PHE A 184 2.50 18.95 -2.40
CA PHE A 184 2.88 18.17 -3.58
C PHE A 184 2.07 18.55 -4.82
N GLU A 185 0.75 18.75 -4.70
CA GLU A 185 -0.12 19.23 -5.79
C GLU A 185 0.36 20.59 -6.30
N ALA A 186 0.66 21.53 -5.41
CA ALA A 186 1.19 22.85 -5.78
C ALA A 186 2.52 22.73 -6.54
N ALA A 187 3.44 21.87 -6.09
CA ALA A 187 4.69 21.61 -6.80
C ALA A 187 4.44 20.99 -8.18
N ALA A 188 3.52 20.03 -8.27
CA ALA A 188 3.17 19.35 -9.52
C ALA A 188 2.50 20.30 -10.53
N HIS A 189 1.71 21.29 -10.09
CA HIS A 189 1.13 22.32 -10.96
C HIS A 189 2.18 23.30 -11.50
N HIS A 190 3.22 23.59 -10.73
CA HIS A 190 4.32 24.45 -11.17
C HIS A 190 5.33 23.72 -12.06
N PHE A 191 5.31 22.38 -12.07
CA PHE A 191 6.27 21.56 -12.78
C PHE A 191 6.00 21.53 -14.28
N ASP A 192 6.99 21.97 -15.05
CA ASP A 192 6.93 22.09 -16.50
C ASP A 192 7.93 21.11 -17.15
N ALA A 193 7.41 19.96 -17.57
CA ALA A 193 8.12 18.87 -18.23
C ALA A 193 7.15 18.07 -19.14
N PRO A 194 7.65 17.17 -20.01
CA PRO A 194 6.79 16.40 -20.92
C PRO A 194 5.75 15.52 -20.21
N LEU A 195 6.04 15.06 -19.00
CA LEU A 195 5.11 14.32 -18.15
C LEU A 195 4.83 15.09 -16.85
N PRO A 196 3.63 14.95 -16.26
CA PRO A 196 3.36 15.47 -14.92
C PRO A 196 4.35 14.93 -13.89
N LEU A 197 4.66 15.72 -12.86
CA LEU A 197 5.59 15.31 -11.79
C LEU A 197 5.18 13.98 -11.14
N SER A 198 3.86 13.77 -10.97
CA SER A 198 3.31 12.53 -10.43
C SER A 198 3.68 11.30 -11.23
N ASP A 199 3.82 11.41 -12.55
CA ASP A 199 4.02 10.26 -13.42
C ASP A 199 5.48 9.80 -13.41
N TYR A 200 6.42 10.69 -13.04
CA TYR A 200 7.82 10.31 -12.74
C TYR A 200 7.94 9.60 -11.39
N LEU A 201 7.12 9.95 -10.40
CA LEU A 201 7.18 9.43 -9.03
C LEU A 201 6.30 8.19 -8.82
N TYR A 202 5.12 8.18 -9.44
CA TYR A 202 4.04 7.23 -9.25
C TYR A 202 3.54 6.74 -10.62
N PRO A 203 4.35 5.96 -11.35
CA PRO A 203 3.98 5.52 -12.68
C PRO A 203 2.69 4.70 -12.68
N ARG A 204 1.77 5.06 -13.58
CA ARG A 204 0.43 4.45 -13.70
C ARG A 204 0.43 3.14 -14.48
N MET A 205 1.35 3.01 -15.44
CA MET A 205 1.50 1.82 -16.27
C MET A 205 2.72 1.02 -15.81
N ARG A 206 2.61 -0.31 -15.82
CA ARG A 206 3.79 -1.20 -15.73
C ARG A 206 4.66 -0.98 -16.98
N GLY A 207 5.62 -0.08 -16.90
CA GLY A 207 6.80 -0.08 -17.76
C GLY A 207 7.98 -0.70 -17.02
N ASP A 208 9.12 -0.85 -17.69
CA ASP A 208 10.35 -1.26 -17.04
C ASP A 208 10.66 -0.29 -15.88
N SER A 209 10.79 -0.82 -14.66
CA SER A 209 11.07 -0.04 -13.45
C SER A 209 12.42 0.67 -13.57
N ALA A 210 13.38 0.05 -14.27
CA ALA A 210 14.70 0.62 -14.51
C ALA A 210 14.63 1.90 -15.34
N ASP A 211 13.78 1.93 -16.38
CA ASP A 211 13.61 3.11 -17.22
C ASP A 211 12.96 4.28 -16.47
N HIS A 212 12.02 4.00 -15.56
CA HIS A 212 11.43 5.04 -14.70
C HIS A 212 12.45 5.63 -13.73
N ASP A 213 13.28 4.79 -13.10
CA ASP A 213 14.33 5.27 -12.19
C ASP A 213 15.36 6.13 -12.94
N VAL A 214 15.75 5.73 -14.16
CA VAL A 214 16.63 6.54 -15.02
C VAL A 214 16.01 7.89 -15.34
N ARG A 215 14.73 7.93 -15.75
CA ARG A 215 14.02 9.19 -16.02
C ARG A 215 13.92 10.09 -14.78
N LEU A 216 13.63 9.54 -13.61
CA LEU A 216 13.57 10.29 -12.35
C LEU A 216 14.94 10.82 -11.92
N ARG A 217 16.04 10.17 -12.31
CA ARG A 217 17.42 10.60 -12.02
C ARG A 217 17.92 11.73 -12.92
N ALA A 218 17.24 12.03 -14.03
CA ALA A 218 17.56 13.19 -14.84
C ALA A 218 17.52 14.46 -13.96
N THR A 219 18.55 15.31 -14.04
CA THR A 219 18.81 16.37 -13.04
C THR A 219 17.71 17.43 -13.00
N ASP A 220 17.12 17.73 -14.15
CA ASP A 220 15.96 18.60 -14.35
C ASP A 220 14.66 18.05 -13.77
N ILE A 221 14.56 16.73 -13.57
CA ILE A 221 13.42 16.05 -12.95
C ILE A 221 13.67 15.80 -11.46
N ALA A 222 14.85 15.31 -11.11
CA ALA A 222 15.23 14.90 -9.77
C ALA A 222 15.14 16.05 -8.76
N GLN A 223 15.65 17.24 -9.11
CA GLN A 223 15.67 18.37 -8.18
C GLN A 223 14.26 18.85 -7.81
N PRO A 224 13.36 19.17 -8.77
CA PRO A 224 11.97 19.47 -8.45
C PRO A 224 11.26 18.35 -7.68
N ALA A 225 11.49 17.08 -8.04
CA ALA A 225 10.88 15.94 -7.35
C ALA A 225 11.31 15.83 -5.88
N ILE A 226 12.61 15.99 -5.58
CA ILE A 226 13.13 15.98 -4.22
C ILE A 226 12.57 17.17 -3.44
N GLY A 227 12.56 18.37 -4.03
CA GLY A 227 12.00 19.56 -3.39
C GLY A 227 10.53 19.37 -3.01
N ALA A 228 9.72 18.82 -3.94
CA ALA A 228 8.31 18.56 -3.73
C ALA A 228 8.08 17.58 -2.57
N VAL A 229 8.82 16.48 -2.55
CA VAL A 229 8.67 15.43 -1.54
C VAL A 229 9.23 15.86 -0.18
N SER A 230 10.38 16.54 -0.13
CA SER A 230 10.91 17.09 1.12
C SER A 230 9.97 18.13 1.74
N THR A 231 9.31 18.95 0.92
CA THR A 231 8.30 19.91 1.42
C THR A 231 7.06 19.18 1.93
N ALA A 232 6.59 18.15 1.21
CA ALA A 232 5.48 17.33 1.69
C ALA A 232 5.80 16.62 3.03
N MET A 233 7.04 16.16 3.22
CA MET A 233 7.51 15.60 4.49
C MET A 233 7.61 16.67 5.60
N LEU A 234 8.05 17.88 5.26
CA LEU A 234 8.08 19.02 6.18
C LEU A 234 6.67 19.38 6.68
N GLU A 235 5.66 19.34 5.81
CA GLU A 235 4.25 19.56 6.18
C GLU A 235 3.76 18.50 7.17
N ALA A 236 4.14 17.23 6.98
CA ALA A 236 3.80 16.17 7.93
C ALA A 236 4.44 16.42 9.31
N LEU A 237 5.71 16.83 9.37
CA LEU A 237 6.35 17.18 10.64
C LEU A 237 5.73 18.42 11.30
N THR A 238 5.33 19.40 10.50
CA THR A 238 4.65 20.63 10.95
C THR A 238 3.29 20.31 11.55
N TYR A 239 2.54 19.37 10.97
CA TYR A 239 1.28 18.88 11.52
C TYR A 239 1.44 18.35 12.95
N PHE A 240 2.58 17.71 13.25
CA PHE A 240 2.94 17.23 14.59
C PHE A 240 3.66 18.25 15.48
N GLY A 241 3.82 19.50 15.02
CA GLY A 241 4.46 20.58 15.76
C GLY A 241 5.95 20.37 16.04
N VAL A 242 6.64 19.58 15.20
CA VAL A 242 8.10 19.42 15.31
C VAL A 242 8.77 20.70 14.78
N VAL A 243 9.46 21.42 15.65
CA VAL A 243 10.13 22.69 15.32
C VAL A 243 11.64 22.55 15.48
N PRO A 244 12.45 22.85 14.46
CA PRO A 244 13.90 22.83 14.56
C PRO A 244 14.45 24.14 15.14
N ASN A 245 15.67 24.09 15.69
CA ASN A 245 16.46 25.25 16.10
C ASN A 245 17.34 25.79 14.97
N ALA A 246 17.69 24.96 13.99
CA ALA A 246 18.48 25.32 12.82
C ALA A 246 18.15 24.40 11.65
N VAL A 247 18.50 24.81 10.43
CA VAL A 247 18.32 23.99 9.24
C VAL A 247 19.58 23.97 8.38
N CYS A 248 19.80 22.87 7.68
CA CYS A 248 20.91 22.73 6.75
C CYS A 248 20.46 21.85 5.58
N GLY A 249 20.96 22.13 4.40
CA GLY A 249 20.74 21.28 3.24
C GLY A 249 22.04 20.72 2.68
N HIS A 250 21.95 19.69 1.85
CA HIS A 250 23.10 19.17 1.10
C HIS A 250 22.93 19.47 -0.39
N SER A 251 23.84 20.26 -0.96
CA SER A 251 23.78 20.73 -2.35
C SER A 251 22.39 21.31 -2.67
N PHE A 252 21.60 20.64 -3.54
CA PHE A 252 20.23 21.05 -3.83
C PHE A 252 19.38 21.31 -2.58
N GLY A 253 19.52 20.47 -1.55
CA GLY A 253 18.73 20.58 -0.33
C GLY A 253 18.91 21.91 0.41
N GLU A 254 19.97 22.68 0.14
CA GLU A 254 20.17 24.02 0.71
C GLU A 254 19.05 24.98 0.29
N LEU A 255 18.50 24.81 -0.92
CA LEU A 255 17.34 25.56 -1.38
C LEU A 255 16.08 25.23 -0.56
N THR A 256 15.86 23.95 -0.27
CA THR A 256 14.76 23.51 0.62
C THR A 256 14.96 24.01 2.05
N ALA A 257 16.20 24.04 2.55
CA ALA A 257 16.53 24.59 3.86
C ALA A 257 16.25 26.11 3.94
N LEU A 258 16.60 26.87 2.90
CA LEU A 258 16.26 28.29 2.79
C LEU A 258 14.74 28.52 2.79
N HIS A 259 13.98 27.66 2.10
CA HIS A 259 12.52 27.69 2.17
C HIS A 259 11.99 27.41 3.58
N ALA A 260 12.48 26.33 4.22
CA ALA A 260 12.06 25.94 5.56
C ALA A 260 12.37 27.01 6.63
N ALA A 261 13.42 27.81 6.43
CA ALA A 261 13.74 28.96 7.27
C ALA A 261 12.99 30.25 6.89
N GLY A 262 12.16 30.24 5.86
CA GLY A 262 11.42 31.42 5.40
C GLY A 262 12.23 32.44 4.61
N CYS A 263 13.46 32.11 4.18
CA CYS A 263 14.28 33.01 3.36
C CYS A 263 13.71 33.20 1.95
N ILE A 264 12.99 32.20 1.44
CA ILE A 264 12.32 32.21 0.13
C ILE A 264 10.92 31.61 0.25
N SER A 265 9.99 32.05 -0.61
CA SER A 265 8.64 31.50 -0.66
C SER A 265 8.62 30.07 -1.20
N ARG A 266 7.47 29.40 -1.05
CA ARG A 266 7.27 28.04 -1.56
C ARG A 266 7.26 28.03 -3.10
N GLU A 267 6.65 29.03 -3.70
CA GLU A 267 6.61 29.23 -5.15
C GLU A 267 8.02 29.45 -5.69
N ALA A 268 8.85 30.22 -4.97
CA ALA A 268 10.25 30.42 -5.31
C ALA A 268 11.05 29.11 -5.26
N LEU A 269 10.81 28.24 -4.27
CA LEU A 269 11.42 26.90 -4.23
C LEU A 269 11.09 26.10 -5.50
N TRP A 270 9.83 26.08 -5.96
CA TRP A 270 9.41 25.37 -7.18
C TRP A 270 10.06 25.93 -8.44
N GLN A 271 10.06 27.25 -8.59
CA GLN A 271 10.66 27.93 -9.73
C GLN A 271 12.18 27.68 -9.77
N LEU A 272 12.88 27.93 -8.66
CA LEU A 272 14.33 27.80 -8.57
C LEU A 272 14.79 26.35 -8.71
N SER A 273 14.03 25.37 -8.20
CA SER A 273 14.35 23.95 -8.37
C SER A 273 14.35 23.53 -9.84
N GLN A 274 13.37 24.00 -10.61
CA GLN A 274 13.28 23.72 -12.05
C GLN A 274 14.35 24.45 -12.84
N ILE A 275 14.56 25.73 -12.56
CA ILE A 275 15.57 26.55 -13.25
C ILE A 275 16.96 25.95 -13.00
N ARG A 276 17.31 25.67 -11.75
CA ARG A 276 18.60 25.06 -11.40
C ARG A 276 18.77 23.69 -12.06
N GLY A 277 17.74 22.83 -12.00
CA GLY A 277 17.76 21.52 -12.64
C GLY A 277 18.01 21.59 -14.16
N ARG A 278 17.28 22.47 -14.87
CA ARG A 278 17.43 22.68 -16.32
C ARG A 278 18.79 23.24 -16.70
N LEU A 279 19.28 24.25 -15.98
CA LEU A 279 20.60 24.84 -16.23
C LEU A 279 21.72 23.83 -16.01
N MET A 280 21.62 23.01 -14.96
CA MET A 280 22.57 21.93 -14.69
C MET A 280 22.50 20.83 -15.74
N ALA A 281 21.31 20.45 -16.21
CA ALA A 281 21.13 19.45 -17.27
C ALA A 281 21.62 19.94 -18.64
N ALA A 282 21.54 21.25 -18.93
CA ALA A 282 22.02 21.84 -20.18
C ALA A 282 23.55 22.03 -20.23
N THR A 283 24.26 21.89 -19.10
CA THR A 283 25.72 22.02 -19.07
C THR A 283 26.35 20.89 -19.89
N GLY A 284 27.12 21.24 -20.93
CA GLY A 284 27.72 20.27 -21.86
C GLY A 284 27.03 20.16 -23.23
N ALA A 285 25.85 20.77 -23.41
CA ALA A 285 25.12 20.74 -24.69
C ALA A 285 25.87 21.44 -25.84
N ASN A 286 26.86 22.28 -25.53
CA ASN A 286 27.62 23.08 -26.49
C ASN A 286 28.86 22.34 -27.07
N GLY A 287 28.95 21.01 -26.90
CA GLY A 287 30.07 20.19 -27.41
C GLY A 287 31.40 20.35 -26.67
N ARG A 288 31.40 21.04 -25.52
CA ARG A 288 32.52 21.10 -24.57
C ARG A 288 32.40 19.95 -23.57
N ASP A 289 33.53 19.51 -23.01
CA ASP A 289 33.53 18.48 -21.95
C ASP A 289 32.66 18.93 -20.77
N PRO A 290 31.53 18.25 -20.47
CA PRO A 290 30.73 18.56 -19.29
C PRO A 290 31.46 18.21 -17.98
N GLY A 291 32.57 17.47 -18.07
CA GLY A 291 33.29 16.91 -16.95
C GLY A 291 32.56 15.71 -16.34
N ALA A 292 33.19 15.11 -15.33
CA ALA A 292 32.65 13.96 -14.62
C ALA A 292 32.73 14.16 -13.10
N MET A 293 31.98 13.34 -12.37
CA MET A 293 32.06 13.27 -10.91
C MET A 293 32.34 11.85 -10.43
N LEU A 294 33.17 11.73 -9.39
CA LEU A 294 33.59 10.46 -8.79
C LEU A 294 33.35 10.48 -7.28
N ALA A 295 32.47 9.63 -6.78
CA ALA A 295 32.36 9.40 -5.34
C ALA A 295 33.53 8.52 -4.88
N VAL A 296 34.20 8.91 -3.80
CA VAL A 296 35.37 8.21 -3.25
C VAL A 296 35.18 8.01 -1.74
N GLN A 297 35.47 6.79 -1.29
CA GLN A 297 35.55 6.43 0.12
C GLN A 297 37.01 6.42 0.56
N ALA A 298 37.48 7.55 1.09
CA ALA A 298 38.86 7.76 1.52
C ALA A 298 38.92 8.81 2.64
N PRO A 299 39.93 8.75 3.54
CA PRO A 299 40.17 9.82 4.51
C PRO A 299 40.37 11.17 3.78
N LEU A 300 39.60 12.19 4.17
CA LEU A 300 39.58 13.47 3.44
C LEU A 300 40.96 14.15 3.35
N GLU A 301 41.74 14.11 4.44
CA GLU A 301 43.07 14.73 4.49
C GLU A 301 44.05 14.06 3.52
N GLU A 302 44.06 12.73 3.48
CA GLU A 302 44.92 11.97 2.56
C GLU A 302 44.47 12.16 1.11
N LEU A 303 43.16 12.14 0.85
CA LEU A 303 42.59 12.38 -0.47
C LEU A 303 42.98 13.77 -1.00
N ALA A 304 42.85 14.82 -0.18
CA ALA A 304 43.21 16.18 -0.57
C ALA A 304 44.69 16.29 -0.97
N ALA A 305 45.61 15.76 -0.15
CA ALA A 305 47.04 15.79 -0.44
C ALA A 305 47.41 15.03 -1.72
N VAL A 306 46.71 13.92 -2.00
CA VAL A 306 46.90 13.14 -3.23
C VAL A 306 46.39 13.89 -4.46
N LEU A 307 45.26 14.58 -4.37
CA LEU A 307 44.73 15.37 -5.49
C LEU A 307 45.64 16.55 -5.81
N GLU A 308 46.12 17.28 -4.80
CA GLU A 308 47.05 18.40 -5.00
C GLU A 308 48.33 17.99 -5.72
N SER A 309 48.85 16.79 -5.43
CA SER A 309 50.11 16.30 -5.99
C SER A 309 49.97 15.61 -7.35
N ARG A 310 48.83 14.97 -7.64
CA ARG A 310 48.67 14.08 -8.81
C ARG A 310 47.54 14.45 -9.76
N CYS A 311 46.52 15.15 -9.28
CA CYS A 311 45.33 15.50 -10.06
C CYS A 311 44.90 16.95 -9.76
N PRO A 312 45.76 17.96 -10.00
CA PRO A 312 45.49 19.35 -9.57
C PRO A 312 44.28 19.98 -10.27
N GLU A 313 43.82 19.41 -11.39
CA GLU A 313 42.63 19.85 -12.13
C GLU A 313 41.31 19.32 -11.54
N VAL A 314 41.38 18.38 -10.58
CA VAL A 314 40.22 17.79 -9.91
C VAL A 314 39.91 18.55 -8.63
N VAL A 315 38.66 18.98 -8.50
CA VAL A 315 38.13 19.66 -7.32
C VAL A 315 37.50 18.65 -6.37
N LEU A 316 37.77 18.80 -5.07
CA LEU A 316 37.03 18.12 -4.02
C LEU A 316 35.65 18.79 -3.87
N ALA A 317 34.72 18.41 -4.75
CA ALA A 317 33.40 19.01 -4.89
C ALA A 317 32.50 18.83 -3.67
N ASN A 318 32.56 17.68 -3.00
CA ASN A 318 31.76 17.45 -1.80
C ASN A 318 32.62 16.79 -0.72
N ARG A 319 32.65 17.40 0.47
CA ARG A 319 33.16 16.82 1.72
C ARG A 319 31.97 16.39 2.56
N ASN A 320 31.53 15.15 2.38
CA ASN A 320 30.26 14.67 2.95
C ASN A 320 30.43 14.08 4.35
N SER A 321 31.49 13.31 4.56
CA SER A 321 31.90 12.79 5.86
C SER A 321 33.44 12.71 5.91
N PRO A 322 34.06 12.48 7.10
CA PRO A 322 35.51 12.35 7.21
C PRO A 322 36.15 11.28 6.31
N ARG A 323 35.33 10.34 5.81
CA ARG A 323 35.77 9.23 4.96
C ARG A 323 35.05 9.16 3.60
N GLN A 324 34.19 10.11 3.28
CA GLN A 324 33.43 10.11 2.03
C GLN A 324 33.46 11.47 1.36
N ALA A 325 33.91 11.49 0.11
CA ALA A 325 33.98 12.68 -0.71
C ALA A 325 33.44 12.45 -2.11
N VAL A 326 33.19 13.53 -2.83
CA VAL A 326 32.93 13.52 -4.26
C VAL A 326 33.93 14.44 -4.95
N LEU A 327 34.56 13.93 -5.99
CA LEU A 327 35.47 14.63 -6.87
C LEU A 327 34.73 15.13 -8.10
N SER A 328 35.15 16.26 -8.65
CA SER A 328 34.54 16.89 -9.83
C SER A 328 35.62 17.57 -10.66
N GLY A 329 35.59 17.39 -11.98
CA GLY A 329 36.59 17.96 -12.88
C GLY A 329 36.47 17.45 -14.31
N PRO A 330 37.45 17.76 -15.18
CA PRO A 330 37.50 17.25 -16.55
C PRO A 330 37.42 15.73 -16.59
N THR A 331 36.80 15.18 -17.65
CA THR A 331 36.48 13.75 -17.74
C THR A 331 37.75 12.88 -17.71
N ASP A 332 38.82 13.33 -18.34
CA ASP A 332 40.13 12.69 -18.35
C ASP A 332 40.85 12.80 -17.00
N ALA A 333 40.80 13.97 -16.36
CA ALA A 333 41.36 14.19 -15.02
C ALA A 333 40.67 13.32 -13.96
N ILE A 334 39.35 13.13 -14.06
CA ILE A 334 38.60 12.17 -13.23
C ILE A 334 39.02 10.73 -13.55
N GLY A 335 39.26 10.40 -14.82
CA GLY A 335 39.84 9.10 -15.20
C GLY A 335 41.21 8.84 -14.56
N ALA A 336 42.06 9.87 -14.46
CA ALA A 336 43.33 9.77 -13.73
C ALA A 336 43.11 9.58 -12.23
N ALA A 337 42.16 10.32 -11.61
CA ALA A 337 41.82 10.15 -10.21
C ALA A 337 41.29 8.74 -9.88
N GLU A 338 40.56 8.08 -10.80
CA GLU A 338 40.14 6.68 -10.64
C GLU A 338 41.34 5.71 -10.59
N VAL A 339 42.36 5.94 -11.43
CA VAL A 339 43.59 5.15 -11.40
C VAL A 339 44.26 5.30 -10.02
N VAL A 340 44.36 6.54 -9.53
CA VAL A 340 44.90 6.83 -8.19
C VAL A 340 44.12 6.14 -7.09
N CYS A 341 42.78 6.17 -7.15
CA CYS A 341 41.94 5.48 -6.18
C CYS A 341 42.19 3.97 -6.20
N ARG A 342 42.32 3.35 -7.39
CA ARG A 342 42.65 1.92 -7.51
C ARG A 342 44.03 1.59 -6.94
N GLU A 343 45.05 2.41 -7.21
CA GLU A 343 46.41 2.24 -6.65
C GLU A 343 46.42 2.32 -5.12
N LYS A 344 45.59 3.18 -4.55
CA LYS A 344 45.41 3.36 -3.10
C LYS A 344 44.43 2.38 -2.47
N SER A 345 43.81 1.49 -3.26
CA SER A 345 42.73 0.59 -2.81
C SER A 345 41.53 1.33 -2.19
N TRP A 346 41.26 2.55 -2.64
CA TRP A 346 40.09 3.32 -2.25
C TRP A 346 38.88 2.95 -3.12
N ASN A 347 37.75 2.67 -2.47
CA ASN A 347 36.51 2.42 -3.19
C ASN A 347 36.04 3.72 -3.87
N SER A 348 35.81 3.66 -5.17
CA SER A 348 35.36 4.80 -5.96
C SER A 348 34.33 4.39 -7.01
N MET A 349 33.39 5.28 -7.30
CA MET A 349 32.28 5.04 -8.22
C MET A 349 31.93 6.32 -8.98
N ARG A 350 31.86 6.25 -10.31
CA ARG A 350 31.37 7.37 -11.12
C ARG A 350 29.91 7.65 -10.80
N LEU A 351 29.58 8.93 -10.66
CA LEU A 351 28.20 9.34 -10.45
C LEU A 351 27.51 9.54 -11.81
N PRO A 352 26.27 9.03 -11.99
CA PRO A 352 25.51 9.23 -13.21
C PRO A 352 24.88 10.64 -13.22
N VAL A 353 25.72 11.65 -13.40
CA VAL A 353 25.34 13.06 -13.44
C VAL A 353 25.69 13.68 -14.78
N ALA A 354 24.95 14.72 -15.17
CA ALA A 354 25.10 15.36 -16.47
C ALA A 354 26.40 16.16 -16.63
N ALA A 355 26.99 16.64 -15.52
CA ALA A 355 28.19 17.47 -15.54
C ALA A 355 28.98 17.42 -14.22
N ALA A 356 30.19 17.99 -14.25
CA ALA A 356 31.07 18.22 -13.11
C ALA A 356 30.56 19.36 -12.21
N PHE A 357 29.52 19.11 -11.42
CA PHE A 357 28.95 20.09 -10.47
C PHE A 357 29.92 20.49 -9.37
N HIS A 358 29.69 21.65 -8.75
CA HIS A 358 30.54 22.20 -7.68
C HIS A 358 32.00 22.41 -8.11
N SER A 359 32.21 22.66 -9.40
CA SER A 359 33.51 22.95 -10.01
C SER A 359 33.42 24.18 -10.92
N PRO A 360 34.56 24.75 -11.34
CA PRO A 360 34.57 25.83 -12.33
C PRO A 360 33.94 25.48 -13.69
N LEU A 361 33.81 24.20 -14.05
CA LEU A 361 33.25 23.77 -15.34
C LEU A 361 31.77 24.11 -15.53
N VAL A 362 31.04 24.30 -14.42
CA VAL A 362 29.62 24.67 -14.42
C VAL A 362 29.42 26.17 -14.16
N ALA A 363 30.48 26.97 -14.17
CA ALA A 363 30.41 28.40 -13.89
C ALA A 363 29.55 29.18 -14.90
N ASP A 364 29.47 28.73 -16.16
CA ASP A 364 28.66 29.36 -17.21
C ASP A 364 27.15 29.30 -16.88
N ALA A 365 26.70 28.31 -16.10
CA ALA A 365 25.31 28.20 -15.63
C ALA A 365 24.96 29.22 -14.54
N ARG A 366 25.95 29.92 -13.96
CA ARG A 366 25.75 30.87 -12.86
C ARG A 366 25.02 32.12 -13.31
N GLU A 367 25.37 32.67 -14.46
CA GLU A 367 24.80 33.95 -14.91
C GLU A 367 23.28 33.85 -15.19
N PRO A 368 22.78 32.84 -15.91
CA PRO A 368 21.34 32.59 -16.03
C PRO A 368 20.66 32.37 -14.67
N LEU A 369 21.33 31.70 -13.73
CA LEU A 369 20.79 31.48 -12.39
C LEU A 369 20.66 32.80 -11.60
N VAL A 370 21.66 33.67 -11.67
CA VAL A 370 21.63 35.01 -11.04
C VAL A 370 20.49 35.85 -11.61
N GLN A 371 20.26 35.79 -12.93
CA GLN A 371 19.15 36.51 -13.57
C GLN A 371 17.78 36.03 -13.06
N ALA A 372 17.61 34.72 -12.92
CA ALA A 372 16.40 34.14 -12.33
C ALA A 372 16.22 34.54 -10.87
N LEU A 373 17.30 34.52 -10.08
CA LEU A 373 17.29 34.89 -8.67
C LEU A 373 16.92 36.36 -8.43
N ALA A 374 17.23 37.26 -9.37
CA ALA A 374 16.86 38.67 -9.28
C ALA A 374 15.34 38.91 -9.33
N GLN A 375 14.55 37.91 -9.74
CA GLN A 375 13.07 37.96 -9.78
C GLN A 375 12.42 37.35 -8.53
N ILE A 376 13.22 36.83 -7.59
CA ILE A 376 12.73 36.19 -6.37
C ILE A 376 12.84 37.17 -5.21
N ASP A 377 11.79 37.25 -4.41
CA ASP A 377 11.79 37.99 -3.16
C ASP A 377 12.51 37.18 -2.07
N TRP A 378 13.67 37.67 -1.65
CA TRP A 378 14.45 37.10 -0.54
C TRP A 378 14.11 37.83 0.76
N GLN A 379 13.90 37.06 1.82
CA GLN A 379 13.59 37.55 3.15
C GLN A 379 14.69 37.14 4.15
N PRO A 380 14.88 37.88 5.26
CA PRO A 380 15.63 37.37 6.40
C PRO A 380 14.94 36.12 6.96
N GLY A 381 15.69 35.02 7.09
CA GLY A 381 15.15 33.78 7.64
C GLY A 381 14.81 33.87 9.12
N THR A 382 13.84 33.06 9.56
CA THR A 382 13.44 32.90 10.98
C THR A 382 14.30 31.89 11.73
N LEU A 383 15.11 31.11 11.01
CA LEU A 383 15.98 30.07 11.55
C LEU A 383 17.40 30.21 10.96
N PRO A 384 18.46 29.88 11.71
CA PRO A 384 19.80 29.75 11.16
C PRO A 384 19.84 28.70 10.05
N VAL A 385 20.32 29.09 8.87
CA VAL A 385 20.58 28.20 7.72
C VAL A 385 22.08 28.09 7.53
N LEU A 386 22.63 26.89 7.49
CA LEU A 386 24.07 26.69 7.27
C LEU A 386 24.37 26.64 5.78
N SER A 387 25.39 27.39 5.35
CA SER A 387 25.83 27.43 3.96
C SER A 387 26.84 26.34 3.66
N ASN A 388 26.61 25.58 2.59
CA ASN A 388 27.53 24.52 2.17
C ASN A 388 28.88 25.07 1.71
N THR A 389 28.93 26.33 1.28
CA THR A 389 30.16 26.96 0.78
C THR A 389 31.06 27.46 1.91
N THR A 390 30.47 28.03 2.97
CA THR A 390 31.22 28.72 4.03
C THR A 390 31.40 27.87 5.28
N GLY A 391 30.60 26.81 5.44
CA GLY A 391 30.59 26.03 6.69
C GLY A 391 29.81 26.71 7.82
N THR A 392 29.35 27.94 7.62
CA THR A 392 28.76 28.83 8.64
C THR A 392 27.36 29.29 8.24
N ALA A 393 26.65 29.99 9.13
CA ALA A 393 25.32 30.48 8.86
C ALA A 393 25.26 31.47 7.68
N TYR A 394 24.16 31.44 6.94
CA TYR A 394 23.83 32.45 5.93
C TYR A 394 23.79 33.85 6.55
N PRO A 395 24.21 34.89 5.80
CA PRO A 395 24.05 36.26 6.24
C PRO A 395 22.56 36.61 6.36
N SER A 396 22.22 37.46 7.32
CA SER A 396 20.85 37.96 7.50
C SER A 396 20.40 38.95 6.42
N ASP A 397 21.36 39.56 5.72
CA ASP A 397 21.09 40.44 4.58
C ASP A 397 20.63 39.60 3.37
N PRO A 398 19.39 39.81 2.86
CA PRO A 398 18.85 39.00 1.77
C PRO A 398 19.67 39.05 0.48
N ALA A 399 20.25 40.20 0.15
CA ALA A 399 21.06 40.35 -1.06
C ALA A 399 22.38 39.56 -0.96
N ALA A 400 23.05 39.61 0.19
CA ALA A 400 24.22 38.79 0.47
C ALA A 400 23.90 37.29 0.50
N ALA A 401 22.73 36.90 1.05
CA ALA A 401 22.28 35.52 1.07
C ALA A 401 22.04 34.98 -0.34
N MET A 402 21.32 35.74 -1.17
CA MET A 402 21.10 35.42 -2.58
C MET A 402 22.42 35.29 -3.34
N ALA A 403 23.33 36.26 -3.18
CA ALA A 403 24.62 36.25 -3.87
C ALA A 403 25.50 35.06 -3.45
N LEU A 404 25.43 34.65 -2.17
CA LEU A 404 26.11 33.47 -1.65
C LEU A 404 25.54 32.19 -2.29
N TRP A 405 24.22 32.01 -2.28
CA TRP A 405 23.57 30.83 -2.86
C TRP A 405 23.77 30.75 -4.37
N ALA A 406 23.71 31.88 -5.08
CA ALA A 406 23.98 31.93 -6.52
C ALA A 406 25.37 31.39 -6.90
N GLY A 407 26.35 31.54 -6.01
CA GLY A 407 27.70 30.99 -6.16
C GLY A 407 27.83 29.50 -5.83
N GLN A 408 26.85 28.92 -5.13
CA GLN A 408 26.91 27.55 -4.60
C GLN A 408 27.13 26.48 -5.68
N LEU A 409 26.51 26.64 -6.84
CA LEU A 409 26.55 25.69 -7.95
C LEU A 409 28.00 25.40 -8.42
N ALA A 410 28.88 26.40 -8.32
CA ALA A 410 30.27 26.35 -8.80
C ALA A 410 31.29 26.26 -7.66
N ARG A 411 30.83 26.09 -6.41
CA ARG A 411 31.68 26.01 -5.22
C ARG A 411 31.50 24.66 -4.51
N PRO A 412 32.56 24.15 -3.84
CA PRO A 412 32.46 22.93 -3.07
C PRO A 412 31.40 22.97 -1.97
N VAL A 413 30.83 21.80 -1.67
CA VAL A 413 29.95 21.53 -0.54
C VAL A 413 30.77 20.97 0.62
N ASP A 414 30.86 21.71 1.72
CA ASP A 414 31.52 21.28 2.95
C ASP A 414 30.51 20.91 4.05
N PHE A 415 29.90 19.73 3.89
CA PHE A 415 28.88 19.25 4.83
C PHE A 415 29.50 18.84 6.18
N VAL A 416 30.74 18.38 6.18
CA VAL A 416 31.50 18.11 7.43
C VAL A 416 31.61 19.37 8.27
N ALA A 417 31.97 20.51 7.66
CA ALA A 417 32.01 21.79 8.36
C ALA A 417 30.63 22.20 8.89
N ASN A 418 29.57 22.05 8.09
CA ASN A 418 28.20 22.35 8.53
C ASN A 418 27.79 21.54 9.75
N LEU A 419 28.03 20.22 9.76
CA LEU A 419 27.69 19.35 10.88
C LEU A 419 28.47 19.72 12.16
N LYS A 420 29.77 20.01 12.02
CA LYS A 420 30.61 20.46 13.15
C LYS A 420 30.17 21.82 13.69
N GLN A 421 29.73 22.72 12.82
CA GLN A 421 29.19 24.01 13.23
C GLN A 421 27.87 23.86 13.99
N LEU A 422 26.90 23.11 13.43
CA LEU A 422 25.65 22.80 14.12
C LEU A 422 25.88 22.17 15.50
N TYR A 423 26.83 21.23 15.59
CA TYR A 423 27.20 20.62 16.85
C TYR A 423 27.80 21.64 17.85
N THR A 424 28.65 22.53 17.38
CA THR A 424 29.19 23.66 18.18
C THR A 424 28.07 24.57 18.68
N ASP A 425 27.05 24.81 17.85
CA ASP A 425 25.87 25.63 18.17
C ASP A 425 24.87 24.95 19.12
N GLY A 426 25.21 23.75 19.62
CA GLY A 426 24.42 23.04 20.63
C GLY A 426 23.38 22.06 20.07
N ILE A 427 23.38 21.80 18.75
CA ILE A 427 22.52 20.78 18.15
C ILE A 427 23.04 19.38 18.48
N ARG A 428 22.13 18.48 18.89
CA ARG A 428 22.43 17.07 19.18
C ARG A 428 21.49 16.10 18.48
N THR A 429 20.37 16.58 17.97
CA THR A 429 19.40 15.77 17.22
C THR A 429 19.28 16.31 15.80
N PHE A 430 19.44 15.42 14.82
CA PHE A 430 19.38 15.76 13.40
C PHE A 430 18.27 14.95 12.75
N VAL A 431 17.34 15.63 12.09
CA VAL A 431 16.21 15.00 11.39
C VAL A 431 16.35 15.25 9.89
N GLU A 432 16.57 14.19 9.12
CA GLU A 432 16.59 14.23 7.67
C GLU A 432 15.15 14.29 7.11
N VAL A 433 14.83 15.43 6.51
CA VAL A 433 13.51 15.78 5.96
C VAL A 433 13.55 15.64 4.44
N GLY A 434 13.43 14.40 3.98
CA GLY A 434 13.41 14.08 2.56
C GLY A 434 13.52 12.58 2.30
N PRO A 435 13.63 12.20 1.01
CA PRO A 435 13.76 10.80 0.61
C PRO A 435 15.04 10.16 1.15
N LYS A 436 14.96 8.89 1.55
CA LYS A 436 16.05 8.09 2.14
C LYS A 436 16.60 8.67 3.47
N ALA A 437 17.71 8.10 3.92
CA ALA A 437 18.42 8.46 5.14
C ALA A 437 19.94 8.64 4.88
N VAL A 438 20.29 9.35 3.80
CA VAL A 438 21.69 9.51 3.37
C VAL A 438 22.45 10.43 4.31
N LEU A 439 21.86 11.57 4.67
CA LEU A 439 22.50 12.56 5.55
C LEU A 439 22.62 12.04 6.99
N SER A 440 21.68 11.23 7.44
CA SER A 440 21.72 10.58 8.75
C SER A 440 22.99 9.73 8.94
N ARG A 441 23.43 9.06 7.87
CA ARG A 441 24.72 8.36 7.87
C ARG A 441 25.90 9.32 7.97
N PHE A 442 25.88 10.44 7.25
CA PHE A 442 26.94 11.44 7.33
C PHE A 442 27.05 12.08 8.72
N VAL A 443 25.92 12.28 9.41
CA VAL A 443 25.89 12.72 10.81
C VAL A 443 26.65 11.74 11.69
N HIS A 444 26.31 10.46 11.62
CA HIS A 444 26.99 9.42 12.41
C HIS A 444 28.48 9.28 12.07
N ASP A 445 28.84 9.30 10.79
CA ASP A 445 30.23 9.21 10.34
C ASP A 445 31.08 10.42 10.79
N THR A 446 30.46 11.59 10.98
CA THR A 446 31.15 12.85 11.33
C THR A 446 31.22 13.11 12.84
N LEU A 447 30.10 12.91 13.54
CA LEU A 447 29.95 13.29 14.95
C LEU A 447 29.98 12.08 15.90
N GLY A 448 29.79 10.88 15.37
CA GLY A 448 29.70 9.64 16.14
C GLY A 448 28.28 9.38 16.69
N PRO A 449 27.84 8.10 16.76
CA PRO A 449 26.49 7.74 17.19
C PRO A 449 26.24 7.97 18.68
N THR A 450 27.29 8.07 19.51
CA THR A 450 27.17 8.33 20.95
C THR A 450 26.95 9.81 21.27
N ASN A 451 27.31 10.70 20.34
CA ASN A 451 27.30 12.15 20.57
C ASN A 451 26.09 12.84 19.92
N SER A 452 25.40 12.15 19.01
CA SER A 452 24.31 12.72 18.23
C SER A 452 23.28 11.68 17.83
N ALA A 453 22.01 12.06 17.86
CA ALA A 453 20.91 11.27 17.29
C ALA A 453 20.66 11.72 15.85
N ALA A 454 20.61 10.79 14.91
CA ALA A 454 20.30 11.05 13.51
C ALA A 454 19.09 10.22 13.09
N LEU A 455 18.01 10.90 12.72
CA LEU A 455 16.72 10.32 12.37
C LEU A 455 16.36 10.73 10.95
N ALA A 456 15.54 9.94 10.27
CA ALA A 456 15.06 10.24 8.92
C ALA A 456 13.56 9.97 8.81
N VAL A 457 12.84 10.85 8.10
CA VAL A 457 11.41 10.68 7.83
C VAL A 457 11.14 9.44 6.96
N ASP A 458 12.07 9.12 6.05
CA ASP A 458 11.99 7.98 5.13
C ASP A 458 13.18 7.03 5.33
N ARG A 459 13.32 6.55 6.57
CA ARG A 459 14.41 5.68 7.00
C ARG A 459 14.53 4.39 6.18
N SER A 460 13.41 3.80 5.80
CA SER A 460 13.36 2.54 5.05
C SER A 460 13.51 2.72 3.54
N ALA A 461 13.51 3.96 3.02
CA ALA A 461 13.55 4.26 1.60
C ALA A 461 12.46 3.50 0.82
N GLY A 462 11.22 3.56 1.32
CA GLY A 462 10.05 2.87 0.76
C GLY A 462 10.02 1.34 0.90
N ARG A 463 10.95 0.72 1.63
CA ARG A 463 10.89 -0.74 1.93
C ARG A 463 9.82 -1.08 2.98
N ARG A 464 9.45 -0.14 3.82
CA ARG A 464 8.33 -0.22 4.75
C ARG A 464 7.35 0.91 4.46
N ALA A 465 6.13 0.83 5.00
CA ALA A 465 5.18 1.92 4.92
C ALA A 465 5.78 3.21 5.50
N GLY A 466 5.70 4.31 4.77
CA GLY A 466 6.24 5.62 5.19
C GLY A 466 5.58 6.14 6.47
N ILE A 467 4.33 5.75 6.75
CA ILE A 467 3.68 6.04 8.03
C ILE A 467 4.38 5.33 9.19
N ALA A 468 4.93 4.12 8.99
CA ALA A 468 5.69 3.42 10.03
C ALA A 468 7.03 4.09 10.32
N ASP A 469 7.73 4.59 9.29
CA ASP A 469 8.97 5.35 9.48
C ASP A 469 8.70 6.69 10.19
N LEU A 470 7.62 7.40 9.82
CA LEU A 470 7.19 8.60 10.54
C LEU A 470 6.85 8.28 12.01
N ALA A 471 6.14 7.18 12.28
CA ALA A 471 5.82 6.77 13.65
C ALA A 471 7.08 6.53 14.48
N CYS A 472 8.07 5.84 13.91
CA CYS A 472 9.36 5.60 14.56
C CYS A 472 10.08 6.91 14.85
N LEU A 473 10.11 7.84 13.89
CA LEU A 473 10.72 9.14 14.06
C LEU A 473 10.07 9.94 15.20
N LEU A 474 8.73 10.03 15.23
CA LEU A 474 8.03 10.76 16.29
C LEU A 474 8.21 10.11 17.67
N ALA A 475 8.17 8.77 17.74
CA ALA A 475 8.39 8.01 18.95
C ALA A 475 9.81 8.23 19.52
N GLU A 476 10.83 8.25 18.65
CA GLU A 476 12.21 8.52 19.05
C GLU A 476 12.40 9.99 19.49
N LEU A 477 11.79 10.95 18.78
CA LEU A 477 11.83 12.37 19.17
C LEU A 477 11.26 12.61 20.56
N VAL A 478 10.09 12.04 20.89
CA VAL A 478 9.53 12.19 22.24
C VAL A 478 10.36 11.48 23.30
N ALA A 479 10.96 10.32 22.99
CA ALA A 479 11.85 9.64 23.93
C ALA A 479 13.07 10.51 24.26
N LEU A 480 13.65 11.16 23.25
CA LEU A 480 14.73 12.15 23.38
C LEU A 480 14.30 13.45 24.08
N GLY A 481 12.99 13.66 24.29
CA GLY A 481 12.42 14.80 25.02
C GLY A 481 12.05 15.99 24.14
N HIS A 482 12.02 15.81 22.82
CA HIS A 482 11.55 16.85 21.89
C HIS A 482 10.02 16.91 21.89
N ARG A 483 9.46 18.12 21.81
CA ARG A 483 8.01 18.34 21.80
C ARG A 483 7.41 17.83 20.49
N VAL A 484 6.37 17.01 20.60
CA VAL A 484 5.59 16.45 19.48
C VAL A 484 4.13 16.36 19.92
N HIS A 485 3.21 16.76 19.04
CA HIS A 485 1.77 16.64 19.25
C HIS A 485 1.27 15.22 18.97
N LEU A 486 1.63 14.24 19.81
CA LEU A 486 1.23 12.85 19.65
C LEU A 486 -0.29 12.63 19.72
N GLU A 487 -1.02 13.53 20.38
CA GLU A 487 -2.48 13.56 20.39
C GLU A 487 -3.10 13.69 18.99
N ARG A 488 -2.33 14.15 18.00
CA ARG A 488 -2.76 14.30 16.60
C ARG A 488 -2.56 13.06 15.72
N TRP A 489 -1.92 12.00 16.23
CA TRP A 489 -1.58 10.77 15.47
C TRP A 489 -2.80 10.05 14.91
N GLU A 490 -3.95 10.14 15.57
CA GLU A 490 -5.25 9.75 15.04
C GLU A 490 -6.32 10.37 15.94
N THR A 491 -7.46 10.73 15.35
CA THR A 491 -8.63 11.06 16.17
C THR A 491 -9.09 9.77 16.83
N PRO A 492 -9.23 9.72 18.17
CA PRO A 492 -9.68 8.51 18.83
C PRO A 492 -11.02 8.08 18.23
N VAL A 493 -11.06 6.84 17.74
CA VAL A 493 -12.30 6.22 17.25
C VAL A 493 -13.32 6.36 18.36
N PHE A 494 -14.46 6.98 18.06
CA PHE A 494 -15.54 7.15 19.02
C PHE A 494 -15.84 5.79 19.65
N GLN A 495 -15.61 5.61 20.95
CA GLN A 495 -16.10 4.43 21.66
C GLN A 495 -17.61 4.41 21.43
N PRO A 496 -18.15 3.44 20.67
CA PRO A 496 -19.59 3.35 20.55
C PRO A 496 -20.10 3.13 21.97
N ARG A 497 -20.79 4.14 22.53
CA ARG A 497 -21.44 4.02 23.83
C ARG A 497 -22.20 2.71 23.81
N MET A 498 -21.88 1.78 24.73
CA MET A 498 -22.65 0.55 24.86
C MET A 498 -24.13 0.95 24.93
N PRO A 499 -24.94 0.62 23.91
CA PRO A 499 -26.31 1.05 23.89
C PRO A 499 -26.96 0.51 25.16
N ARG A 500 -27.59 1.37 25.95
CA ARG A 500 -28.30 0.95 27.19
C ARG A 500 -29.34 -0.14 26.88
N MET A 501 -29.75 -0.23 25.63
CA MET A 501 -30.59 -1.28 25.07
C MET A 501 -29.97 -1.78 23.77
N ARG A 502 -29.64 -3.08 23.73
CA ARG A 502 -29.34 -3.81 22.49
C ARG A 502 -30.60 -4.58 22.12
N ILE A 503 -31.26 -4.20 21.02
CA ILE A 503 -32.34 -5.01 20.45
C ILE A 503 -31.69 -5.92 19.40
N PRO A 504 -31.50 -7.21 19.68
CA PRO A 504 -31.10 -8.14 18.64
C PRO A 504 -32.21 -8.14 17.57
N LEU A 505 -31.84 -7.83 16.32
CA LEU A 505 -32.73 -8.06 15.19
C LEU A 505 -32.84 -9.58 14.99
N SER A 506 -33.80 -10.19 15.68
CA SER A 506 -34.21 -11.56 15.40
C SER A 506 -35.28 -11.54 14.31
N GLY A 507 -35.36 -12.63 13.54
CA GLY A 507 -36.39 -12.81 12.49
C GLY A 507 -37.83 -12.70 13.00
N ALA A 508 -38.08 -12.55 14.31
CA ALA A 508 -39.38 -12.25 14.89
C ALA A 508 -39.95 -10.89 14.44
N ASN A 509 -39.09 -9.93 14.05
CA ASN A 509 -39.50 -8.64 13.49
C ASN A 509 -39.56 -8.64 11.94
N TYR A 510 -39.16 -9.73 11.29
CA TYR A 510 -39.32 -9.92 9.86
C TYR A 510 -40.68 -10.58 9.57
N ARG A 511 -41.70 -9.79 9.22
CA ARG A 511 -42.92 -10.33 8.64
C ARG A 511 -42.66 -10.67 7.17
N SER A 512 -42.31 -11.92 6.89
CA SER A 512 -42.27 -12.39 5.50
C SER A 512 -43.67 -12.24 4.88
N SER A 513 -43.76 -11.66 3.69
CA SER A 513 -45.00 -11.56 2.90
C SER A 513 -45.44 -12.89 2.28
N ARG A 514 -44.95 -14.04 2.76
CA ARG A 514 -45.52 -15.33 2.37
C ARG A 514 -46.81 -15.57 3.13
N LEU A 515 -47.93 -15.41 2.43
CA LEU A 515 -49.21 -16.02 2.80
C LEU A 515 -48.98 -17.52 3.13
N PRO A 516 -49.45 -18.03 4.28
CA PRO A 516 -49.40 -19.45 4.58
C PRO A 516 -50.26 -20.22 3.58
N LYS A 517 -49.64 -21.11 2.79
CA LYS A 517 -50.33 -22.19 2.08
C LYS A 517 -50.75 -23.26 3.09
N THR A 518 -51.76 -22.99 3.93
CA THR A 518 -52.72 -23.98 4.50
C THR A 518 -53.59 -23.33 5.56
N ALA A 519 -54.78 -22.88 5.14
CA ALA A 519 -56.01 -22.94 5.92
C ALA A 519 -57.18 -22.79 4.95
N LEU A 520 -57.30 -23.73 4.02
CA LEU A 520 -58.50 -23.92 3.19
C LEU A 520 -59.05 -25.32 3.42
N THR A 521 -59.51 -25.55 4.65
CA THR A 521 -60.60 -26.48 4.96
C THR A 521 -61.17 -26.04 6.30
N ASP A 522 -62.04 -25.04 6.26
CA ASP A 522 -63.35 -25.18 6.86
C ASP A 522 -64.32 -24.25 6.15
N GLN A 523 -65.34 -24.86 5.55
CA GLN A 523 -66.44 -24.16 4.90
C GLN A 523 -67.24 -23.43 5.98
N VAL A 524 -67.33 -22.11 5.87
CA VAL A 524 -68.43 -21.35 6.47
C VAL A 524 -69.33 -20.87 5.32
N PRO A 525 -70.68 -21.00 5.42
CA PRO A 525 -71.55 -20.91 4.26
C PRO A 525 -71.62 -19.51 3.67
N LEU A 526 -71.75 -19.44 2.35
CA LEU A 526 -72.08 -18.24 1.58
C LEU A 526 -73.35 -17.57 2.12
N ARG A 527 -73.23 -16.32 2.57
CA ARG A 527 -74.34 -15.36 2.53
C ARG A 527 -74.06 -14.35 1.44
N THR A 528 -74.86 -14.44 0.39
CA THR A 528 -74.97 -13.46 -0.69
C THR A 528 -75.56 -12.16 -0.16
N ALA A 529 -74.93 -11.04 -0.49
CA ALA A 529 -75.61 -9.76 -0.63
C ALA A 529 -74.85 -8.92 -1.67
N ASP A 530 -75.41 -8.88 -2.87
CA ASP A 530 -75.08 -7.90 -3.90
C ASP A 530 -75.51 -6.49 -3.46
N VAL A 531 -74.94 -5.53 -4.20
CA VAL A 531 -75.45 -4.18 -4.53
C VAL A 531 -74.70 -2.99 -3.91
N SER A 532 -73.68 -2.56 -4.67
CA SER A 532 -73.60 -1.27 -5.38
C SER A 532 -73.50 0.07 -4.61
N THR A 533 -72.38 0.76 -4.95
CA THR A 533 -72.23 2.19 -5.26
C THR A 533 -72.52 3.26 -4.20
N ALA A 534 -71.50 4.04 -3.81
CA ALA A 534 -71.18 5.34 -4.45
C ALA A 534 -70.32 6.23 -3.52
N SER A 535 -69.26 6.78 -4.12
CA SER A 535 -68.62 8.09 -3.92
C SER A 535 -68.97 8.94 -2.68
N ARG A 536 -67.95 9.40 -1.93
CA ARG A 536 -67.62 10.84 -1.80
C ARG A 536 -66.41 11.13 -0.92
N GLN A 537 -65.71 12.19 -1.32
CA GLN A 537 -64.51 12.79 -0.72
C GLN A 537 -64.74 13.43 0.66
N ALA A 538 -63.65 13.41 1.43
CA ALA A 538 -63.09 14.41 2.36
C ALA A 538 -64.01 15.41 3.08
N ALA A 539 -63.90 15.45 4.42
CA ALA A 539 -63.96 16.70 5.18
C ALA A 539 -63.19 16.57 6.51
N ALA A 540 -62.65 17.71 6.94
CA ALA A 540 -61.63 17.90 7.95
C ALA A 540 -62.16 18.00 9.41
N ILE A 541 -61.17 18.01 10.32
CA ILE A 541 -61.20 18.10 11.78
C ILE A 541 -61.80 19.42 12.29
N VAL A 542 -62.67 19.37 13.32
CA VAL A 542 -62.82 20.38 14.40
C VAL A 542 -63.35 19.69 15.70
N PRO A 543 -62.82 19.97 16.92
CA PRO A 543 -63.32 19.50 18.23
C PRO A 543 -64.15 20.61 18.95
N PRO A 544 -64.65 20.54 20.22
CA PRO A 544 -64.66 19.50 21.28
C PRO A 544 -66.03 19.34 22.03
N THR A 545 -66.00 18.61 23.16
CA THR A 545 -66.76 18.80 24.44
C THR A 545 -68.10 18.07 24.73
N ALA A 546 -68.09 17.37 25.90
CA ALA A 546 -69.14 17.21 26.94
C ALA A 546 -70.53 16.65 26.56
N GLN A 547 -71.21 15.74 27.26
CA GLN A 547 -71.25 15.27 28.65
C GLN A 547 -72.13 13.97 28.71
N PRO A 548 -72.24 13.28 29.87
CA PRO A 548 -72.61 11.86 30.02
C PRO A 548 -74.06 11.64 30.49
N SER A 549 -74.56 10.39 30.49
CA SER A 549 -75.62 9.82 31.36
C SER A 549 -75.74 8.31 31.03
N GLU A 550 -75.40 7.39 31.95
CA GLU A 550 -76.34 6.65 32.84
C GLU A 550 -77.37 5.80 32.06
N SER A 551 -77.66 4.52 32.35
CA SER A 551 -77.42 3.66 33.52
C SER A 551 -77.86 2.21 33.15
N LEU A 552 -77.15 1.21 33.70
CA LEU A 552 -77.57 -0.06 34.37
C LEU A 552 -79.04 -0.61 34.21
N PRO A 553 -79.40 -1.86 34.61
CA PRO A 553 -78.60 -2.93 35.27
C PRO A 553 -78.93 -4.42 34.90
N LEU A 554 -78.18 -5.34 35.58
CA LEU A 554 -78.56 -6.64 36.21
C LEU A 554 -78.74 -7.95 35.39
N SER A 555 -77.76 -8.86 35.53
CA SER A 555 -77.75 -10.21 36.20
C SER A 555 -78.97 -11.16 36.16
N PRO A 556 -78.88 -12.47 36.56
CA PRO A 556 -77.72 -13.36 36.85
C PRO A 556 -77.85 -14.87 36.38
N ALA A 557 -76.82 -15.69 36.73
CA ALA A 557 -76.86 -17.11 37.20
C ALA A 557 -77.21 -18.26 36.21
N ALA A 558 -76.76 -19.53 36.31
CA ALA A 558 -75.86 -20.31 37.18
C ALA A 558 -75.71 -21.79 36.67
N ALA A 559 -74.78 -22.55 37.30
CA ALA A 559 -74.70 -24.03 37.52
C ALA A 559 -74.26 -24.97 36.35
N MET A 560 -73.14 -25.73 36.44
CA MET A 560 -72.84 -27.03 37.12
C MET A 560 -73.67 -28.22 36.55
N THR A 561 -73.21 -29.47 36.27
CA THR A 561 -72.28 -30.40 36.98
C THR A 561 -72.05 -31.72 36.17
N THR A 562 -70.83 -32.29 36.20
CA THR A 562 -70.34 -33.71 36.35
C THR A 562 -70.92 -35.00 35.68
N GLY A 563 -69.99 -35.94 35.34
CA GLY A 563 -70.10 -37.43 35.49
C GLY A 563 -69.90 -38.28 34.20
N ILE A 564 -68.79 -39.00 33.92
CA ILE A 564 -68.17 -40.29 34.42
C ILE A 564 -68.70 -41.63 33.79
N LYS A 565 -67.83 -42.29 32.97
CA LYS A 565 -67.52 -43.76 32.76
C LYS A 565 -68.36 -44.72 31.83
N PRO A 566 -67.85 -45.96 31.46
CA PRO A 566 -67.69 -46.52 30.08
C PRO A 566 -68.37 -47.94 29.94
N PRO A 567 -67.85 -49.04 29.32
CA PRO A 567 -67.11 -49.37 28.05
C PRO A 567 -67.73 -50.50 27.16
N GLY A 568 -67.31 -50.63 25.87
CA GLY A 568 -67.22 -51.81 24.92
C GLY A 568 -68.37 -52.86 24.74
N PRO A 569 -68.28 -53.92 23.87
CA PRO A 569 -67.52 -54.15 22.63
C PRO A 569 -68.28 -54.95 21.48
N THR A 570 -67.57 -55.25 20.36
CA THR A 570 -67.67 -56.41 19.39
C THR A 570 -68.86 -56.69 18.43
N GLY A 571 -68.57 -56.84 17.11
CA GLY A 571 -68.72 -58.14 16.38
C GLY A 571 -69.57 -58.26 15.07
N GLN A 572 -68.89 -58.61 13.94
CA GLN A 572 -69.29 -59.41 12.73
C GLN A 572 -70.40 -58.88 11.78
N GLY A 573 -70.41 -58.99 10.43
CA GLY A 573 -69.56 -59.58 9.38
C GLY A 573 -70.44 -60.08 8.20
N LYS A 574 -70.09 -59.80 6.91
CA LYS A 574 -70.28 -60.65 5.70
C LYS A 574 -69.92 -59.95 4.36
N ASN A 575 -69.26 -60.74 3.48
CA ASN A 575 -68.67 -60.41 2.17
C ASN A 575 -69.64 -60.58 0.97
N SER A 576 -69.36 -59.90 -0.14
CA SER A 576 -69.34 -60.49 -1.50
C SER A 576 -68.58 -59.61 -2.50
N ASP A 577 -67.74 -60.25 -3.31
CA ASP A 577 -66.73 -59.73 -4.24
C ASP A 577 -67.23 -58.88 -5.43
N MET A 578 -66.40 -57.93 -5.88
CA MET A 578 -66.11 -57.67 -7.30
C MET A 578 -64.83 -56.84 -7.44
N ASN A 579 -64.03 -57.25 -8.41
CA ASN A 579 -62.61 -56.92 -8.66
C ASN A 579 -62.34 -55.42 -8.93
N THR A 580 -61.57 -54.75 -8.06
CA THR A 580 -61.00 -53.41 -8.30
C THR A 580 -59.48 -53.45 -8.14
N PRO A 581 -58.70 -52.82 -9.04
CA PRO A 581 -57.24 -52.87 -8.98
C PRO A 581 -56.75 -52.23 -7.68
N LYS A 582 -55.84 -52.94 -7.01
CA LYS A 582 -55.16 -52.51 -5.79
C LYS A 582 -54.54 -51.13 -6.03
N PRO A 583 -54.73 -50.13 -5.14
CA PRO A 583 -54.11 -48.83 -5.31
C PRO A 583 -52.58 -48.98 -5.31
N PRO A 584 -51.86 -48.25 -6.17
CA PRO A 584 -50.40 -48.34 -6.25
C PRO A 584 -49.78 -48.05 -4.90
N SER A 585 -48.76 -48.82 -4.55
CA SER A 585 -48.05 -48.65 -3.28
C SER A 585 -47.37 -47.27 -3.25
N GLN A 586 -47.12 -46.70 -2.07
CA GLN A 586 -46.41 -45.41 -1.95
C GLN A 586 -45.08 -45.37 -2.72
N VAL A 587 -44.48 -46.52 -2.98
CA VAL A 587 -43.24 -46.67 -3.75
C VAL A 587 -43.46 -46.36 -5.23
N ASP A 588 -44.60 -46.75 -5.81
CA ASP A 588 -44.92 -46.48 -7.23
C ASP A 588 -45.19 -44.99 -7.48
N HIS A 589 -45.83 -44.31 -6.51
CA HIS A 589 -46.00 -42.85 -6.55
C HIS A 589 -44.68 -42.10 -6.35
N ALA A 590 -43.79 -42.59 -5.48
CA ALA A 590 -42.46 -42.02 -5.32
C ALA A 590 -41.59 -42.20 -6.57
N LEU A 591 -41.66 -43.38 -7.22
CA LEU A 591 -40.93 -43.64 -8.46
C LEU A 591 -41.43 -42.79 -9.63
N ALA A 592 -42.75 -42.60 -9.74
CA ALA A 592 -43.35 -41.70 -10.72
C ALA A 592 -42.93 -40.23 -10.51
N ALA A 593 -42.86 -39.78 -9.24
CA ALA A 593 -42.39 -38.43 -8.91
C ALA A 593 -40.90 -38.23 -9.23
N VAL A 594 -40.06 -39.24 -9.00
CA VAL A 594 -38.63 -39.21 -9.37
C VAL A 594 -38.46 -39.20 -10.89
N GLN A 595 -39.22 -40.02 -11.63
CA GLN A 595 -39.20 -40.01 -13.09
C GLN A 595 -39.65 -38.66 -13.66
N GLN A 596 -40.68 -38.04 -13.10
CA GLN A 596 -41.11 -36.69 -13.49
C GLN A 596 -40.05 -35.64 -13.15
N GLY A 597 -39.39 -35.74 -12.00
CA GLY A 597 -38.29 -34.86 -11.60
C GLY A 597 -37.09 -34.97 -12.55
N LEU A 598 -36.71 -36.19 -12.95
CA LEU A 598 -35.62 -36.43 -13.90
C LEU A 598 -35.96 -35.89 -15.29
N SER A 599 -37.21 -36.08 -15.74
CA SER A 599 -37.69 -35.53 -17.01
C SER A 599 -37.67 -34.00 -17.02
N ALA A 600 -38.09 -33.37 -15.92
CA ALA A 600 -38.05 -31.93 -15.77
C ALA A 600 -36.62 -31.38 -15.73
N PHE A 601 -35.70 -32.09 -15.08
CA PHE A 601 -34.28 -31.74 -15.05
C PHE A 601 -33.65 -31.83 -16.44
N GLN A 602 -33.97 -32.89 -17.21
CA GLN A 602 -33.48 -33.06 -18.57
C GLN A 602 -34.05 -32.00 -19.53
N ALA A 603 -35.31 -31.61 -19.35
CA ALA A 603 -35.91 -30.49 -20.08
C ALA A 603 -35.22 -29.16 -19.76
N LEU A 604 -34.91 -28.91 -18.47
CA LEU A 604 -34.19 -27.72 -18.04
C LEU A 604 -32.78 -27.67 -18.65
N GLN A 605 -32.04 -28.78 -18.63
CA GLN A 605 -30.71 -28.85 -19.25
C GLN A 605 -30.77 -28.59 -20.75
N THR A 606 -31.75 -29.16 -21.44
CA THR A 606 -31.96 -28.93 -22.89
C THR A 606 -32.25 -27.46 -23.17
N GLN A 607 -33.06 -26.81 -22.35
CA GLN A 607 -33.38 -25.39 -22.48
C GLN A 607 -32.16 -24.50 -22.22
N THR A 608 -31.33 -24.84 -21.23
CA THR A 608 -30.08 -24.12 -20.95
C THR A 608 -29.08 -24.25 -22.09
N THR A 609 -28.93 -25.45 -22.67
CA THR A 609 -28.06 -25.67 -23.84
C THR A 609 -28.55 -24.88 -25.05
N GLN A 610 -29.86 -24.85 -25.32
CA GLN A 610 -30.41 -24.05 -26.43
C GLN A 610 -30.24 -22.55 -26.23
N ALA A 611 -30.39 -22.05 -24.99
CA ALA A 611 -30.15 -20.65 -24.67
C ALA A 611 -28.67 -20.27 -24.87
N HIS A 612 -27.75 -21.14 -24.44
CA HIS A 612 -26.32 -20.92 -24.63
C HIS A 612 -25.93 -20.94 -26.12
N GLN A 613 -26.47 -21.87 -26.91
CA GLN A 613 -26.25 -21.91 -28.36
C GLN A 613 -26.71 -20.61 -29.02
N LYS A 614 -27.91 -20.12 -28.67
CA LYS A 614 -28.45 -18.87 -29.23
C LYS A 614 -27.62 -17.64 -28.83
N TYR A 615 -27.05 -17.63 -27.62
CA TYR A 615 -26.12 -16.60 -27.18
C TYR A 615 -24.83 -16.58 -28.03
N LEU A 616 -24.24 -17.75 -28.25
CA LEU A 616 -23.04 -17.89 -29.09
C LEU A 616 -23.31 -17.46 -30.54
N ASP A 617 -24.46 -17.83 -31.11
CA ASP A 617 -24.87 -17.43 -32.46
C ASP A 617 -25.03 -15.90 -32.56
N THR A 618 -25.63 -15.27 -31.54
CA THR A 618 -25.79 -13.81 -31.48
C THR A 618 -24.43 -13.10 -31.37
N GLN A 619 -23.50 -13.63 -30.58
CA GLN A 619 -22.13 -13.11 -30.48
C GLN A 619 -21.36 -13.25 -31.81
N ALA A 620 -21.55 -14.36 -32.53
CA ALA A 620 -20.94 -14.58 -33.84
C ALA A 620 -21.52 -13.65 -34.92
N GLU A 621 -22.81 -13.34 -34.85
CA GLU A 621 -23.48 -12.40 -35.75
C GLU A 621 -23.08 -10.94 -35.46
N ALA A 622 -22.95 -10.56 -34.18
CA ALA A 622 -22.45 -9.27 -33.76
C ALA A 622 -21.00 -9.03 -34.26
N HIS A 623 -20.13 -10.03 -34.13
CA HIS A 623 -18.76 -9.96 -34.67
C HIS A 623 -18.73 -9.84 -36.19
N ARG A 624 -19.61 -10.57 -36.90
CA ARG A 624 -19.73 -10.45 -38.38
C ARG A 624 -20.17 -9.05 -38.79
N THR A 625 -21.16 -8.49 -38.09
CA THR A 625 -21.68 -7.14 -38.35
C THR A 625 -20.61 -6.09 -38.08
N LEU A 626 -19.85 -6.22 -37.00
CA LEU A 626 -18.77 -5.30 -36.65
C LEU A 626 -17.62 -5.35 -37.67
N ARG A 627 -17.29 -6.55 -38.18
CA ARG A 627 -16.35 -6.70 -39.30
C ARG A 627 -16.85 -6.04 -40.58
N GLN A 628 -18.12 -6.22 -40.93
CA GLN A 628 -18.71 -5.56 -42.11
C GLN A 628 -18.71 -4.05 -41.96
N MET A 629 -19.02 -3.52 -40.76
CA MET A 629 -18.91 -2.09 -40.48
C MET A 629 -17.47 -1.61 -40.65
N LEU A 630 -16.48 -2.29 -40.05
CA LEU A 630 -15.07 -1.91 -40.20
C LEU A 630 -14.60 -1.95 -41.66
N GLN A 631 -15.02 -2.96 -42.43
CA GLN A 631 -14.72 -3.04 -43.86
C GLN A 631 -15.40 -1.92 -44.66
N SER A 632 -16.66 -1.59 -44.34
CA SER A 632 -17.37 -0.48 -44.99
C SER A 632 -16.76 0.88 -44.66
N THR A 633 -16.31 1.08 -43.41
CA THR A 633 -15.58 2.29 -43.00
C THR A 633 -14.26 2.35 -43.72
N GLN A 634 -13.49 1.26 -43.80
CA GLN A 634 -12.23 1.23 -44.55
C GLN A 634 -12.43 1.54 -46.05
N GLN A 635 -13.49 1.01 -46.67
CA GLN A 635 -13.83 1.31 -48.07
C GLN A 635 -14.27 2.77 -48.26
N MET A 636 -15.05 3.35 -47.33
CA MET A 636 -15.39 4.77 -47.39
C MET A 636 -14.16 5.66 -47.20
N THR A 637 -13.28 5.31 -46.27
CA THR A 637 -12.03 6.05 -46.03
C THR A 637 -11.08 5.94 -47.21
N SER A 638 -10.99 4.80 -47.90
CA SER A 638 -10.16 4.65 -49.10
C SER A 638 -10.70 5.47 -50.29
N VAL A 639 -12.03 5.54 -50.46
CA VAL A 639 -12.67 6.38 -51.48
C VAL A 639 -12.48 7.87 -51.18
N LEU A 640 -12.56 8.30 -49.91
CA LEU A 640 -12.33 9.69 -49.50
C LEU A 640 -10.87 10.14 -49.64
N LEU A 641 -9.91 9.23 -49.50
CA LEU A 641 -8.48 9.51 -49.62
C LEU A 641 -7.94 9.35 -51.05
N GLY A 642 -8.79 9.01 -52.03
CA GLY A 642 -8.40 8.87 -53.44
C GLY A 642 -7.35 7.78 -53.67
N GLN A 643 -7.30 6.74 -52.83
CA GLN A 643 -6.36 5.63 -52.94
C GLN A 643 -7.05 4.42 -53.57
N ASP A 644 -6.48 3.91 -54.66
CA ASP A 644 -6.96 2.68 -55.31
C ASP A 644 -6.89 1.47 -54.35
N PRO A 645 -7.88 0.56 -54.40
CA PRO A 645 -7.92 -0.59 -53.52
C PRO A 645 -6.72 -1.54 -53.76
N PRO A 646 -6.08 -2.06 -52.71
CA PRO A 646 -4.98 -3.01 -52.87
C PRO A 646 -5.48 -4.35 -53.47
N ALA A 647 -4.68 -4.93 -54.37
CA ALA A 647 -4.96 -6.21 -55.02
C ALA A 647 -5.13 -7.35 -53.99
N PRO A 648 -6.00 -8.35 -54.27
CA PRO A 648 -6.26 -9.45 -53.35
C PRO A 648 -5.03 -10.35 -53.20
N ALA A 649 -4.58 -10.55 -51.96
CA ALA A 649 -3.62 -11.59 -51.62
C ALA A 649 -4.26 -12.98 -51.83
N PRO A 650 -3.49 -13.99 -52.28
CA PRO A 650 -4.04 -15.31 -52.58
C PRO A 650 -4.59 -16.00 -51.32
N THR A 651 -5.83 -16.48 -51.46
CA THR A 651 -6.56 -17.32 -50.50
C THR A 651 -5.83 -18.65 -50.28
N ALA A 652 -5.29 -18.88 -49.08
CA ALA A 652 -5.02 -20.22 -48.58
C ALA A 652 -6.32 -20.76 -47.94
N GLN A 653 -6.99 -21.66 -48.63
CA GLN A 653 -8.17 -22.37 -48.17
C GLN A 653 -7.77 -23.35 -47.06
N SER A 654 -8.25 -23.14 -45.82
CA SER A 654 -8.27 -24.19 -44.81
C SER A 654 -9.58 -24.98 -44.95
N SER A 655 -9.58 -25.97 -45.83
CA SER A 655 -10.58 -27.03 -45.83
C SER A 655 -10.24 -28.03 -44.73
N THR A 656 -11.08 -28.09 -43.69
CA THR A 656 -11.19 -29.24 -42.80
C THR A 656 -11.90 -30.36 -43.54
N ASP A 657 -11.28 -31.53 -43.70
CA ASP A 657 -11.81 -32.80 -43.18
C ASP A 657 -10.84 -33.99 -43.38
N PRO A 658 -11.04 -35.12 -42.67
CA PRO A 658 -10.04 -35.69 -41.78
C PRO A 658 -9.51 -37.03 -42.30
N GLU A 659 -8.25 -37.38 -42.02
CA GLU A 659 -7.88 -38.78 -41.77
C GLU A 659 -6.43 -38.96 -41.28
N SER A 660 -6.31 -39.75 -40.21
CA SER A 660 -5.23 -40.71 -39.94
C SER A 660 -3.76 -40.25 -39.86
N TYR A 661 -3.25 -40.32 -38.63
CA TYR A 661 -1.82 -40.42 -38.29
C TYR A 661 -1.12 -41.58 -39.02
N LYS A 662 0.09 -41.34 -39.53
CA LYS A 662 1.21 -42.29 -39.46
C LYS A 662 2.58 -41.63 -39.60
N ALA A 663 3.54 -42.22 -38.90
CA ALA A 663 4.85 -41.72 -38.48
C ALA A 663 5.97 -41.80 -39.52
N MET A 664 7.03 -40.98 -39.33
CA MET A 664 8.48 -41.29 -39.46
C MET A 664 9.27 -39.97 -39.35
N ALA A 665 10.14 -39.76 -38.35
CA ALA A 665 11.50 -40.27 -38.12
C ALA A 665 12.60 -39.26 -38.56
N PRO A 666 13.70 -39.07 -37.79
CA PRO A 666 14.54 -37.86 -37.85
C PRO A 666 15.95 -38.09 -38.40
N LEU A 667 16.70 -36.98 -38.60
CA LEU A 667 18.18 -36.75 -38.51
C LEU A 667 18.72 -35.85 -39.66
N PRO A 668 19.91 -35.19 -39.56
CA PRO A 668 20.92 -35.20 -38.49
C PRO A 668 21.48 -33.81 -38.06
N SER A 669 22.19 -33.85 -36.92
CA SER A 669 22.97 -32.78 -36.30
C SER A 669 24.41 -32.68 -36.85
N ALA A 670 25.05 -31.51 -36.68
CA ALA A 670 26.51 -31.35 -36.78
C ALA A 670 27.07 -30.49 -35.62
N THR A 671 28.27 -30.88 -35.20
CA THR A 671 29.05 -30.64 -33.97
C THR A 671 29.78 -29.28 -33.84
N PRO A 672 30.17 -28.86 -32.61
CA PRO A 672 31.14 -27.77 -32.36
C PRO A 672 32.57 -28.26 -32.08
N PHE A 673 33.56 -27.38 -32.31
CA PHE A 673 35.00 -27.57 -32.05
C PHE A 673 35.48 -26.90 -30.73
N SER A 674 36.57 -27.46 -30.20
CA SER A 674 37.28 -27.22 -28.92
C SER A 674 38.36 -26.12 -28.98
N ASP A 675 38.70 -25.44 -27.86
CA ASP A 675 40.02 -25.54 -27.16
C ASP A 675 40.32 -24.49 -26.04
N SER A 676 40.51 -25.03 -24.81
CA SER A 676 41.57 -24.89 -23.76
C SER A 676 42.17 -23.56 -23.17
N ILE A 677 42.02 -23.41 -21.81
CA ILE A 677 43.01 -23.29 -20.66
C ILE A 677 43.93 -22.00 -20.53
N PRO A 678 44.22 -21.38 -19.33
CA PRO A 678 44.81 -21.99 -18.09
C PRO A 678 44.42 -21.49 -16.66
N LYS A 679 44.82 -22.31 -15.66
CA LYS A 679 44.77 -22.16 -14.18
C LYS A 679 46.19 -22.01 -13.57
N ILE A 680 46.35 -21.24 -12.47
CA ILE A 680 47.44 -21.31 -11.45
C ILE A 680 46.81 -20.88 -10.08
N GLN A 681 46.51 -21.78 -9.13
CA GLN A 681 47.28 -22.31 -7.95
C GLN A 681 47.49 -21.38 -6.74
N THR A 682 47.00 -21.80 -5.56
CA THR A 682 47.74 -22.03 -4.26
C THR A 682 46.72 -22.46 -3.18
N GLU A 683 46.71 -23.72 -2.73
CA GLU A 683 47.44 -24.33 -1.59
C GLU A 683 46.60 -24.42 -0.30
N THR A 684 46.34 -25.63 0.22
CA THR A 684 46.75 -26.07 1.58
C THR A 684 46.66 -27.60 1.71
N ARG A 685 47.84 -28.24 1.73
CA ARG A 685 48.36 -29.37 2.52
C ARG A 685 47.41 -30.42 3.15
N GLU A 686 47.58 -31.68 2.72
CA GLU A 686 47.23 -32.94 3.41
C GLU A 686 48.37 -33.42 4.36
N THR A 687 48.04 -34.24 5.39
CA THR A 687 48.63 -35.59 5.68
C THR A 687 48.04 -36.23 6.97
N PRO A 688 48.11 -37.58 7.17
CA PRO A 688 46.93 -38.45 7.40
C PRO A 688 47.07 -39.40 8.66
N PRO A 689 46.76 -40.72 8.67
CA PRO A 689 45.57 -41.35 9.27
C PRO A 689 45.86 -42.50 10.29
N MET A 690 44.84 -43.09 10.95
CA MET A 690 44.56 -44.54 11.10
C MET A 690 43.52 -44.90 12.23
N PRO A 691 42.88 -46.10 12.21
CA PRO A 691 41.45 -46.36 12.50
C PRO A 691 41.30 -47.45 13.61
N PRO A 692 40.36 -48.44 13.63
CA PRO A 692 38.98 -48.62 13.11
C PRO A 692 37.95 -49.17 14.15
N ALA A 693 36.69 -49.34 13.69
CA ALA A 693 35.63 -50.28 14.13
C ALA A 693 34.93 -49.97 15.47
N ILE A 694 33.60 -50.07 15.60
CA ILE A 694 32.74 -51.22 15.26
C ILE A 694 31.38 -50.77 14.72
N ALA A 695 30.94 -51.48 13.69
CA ALA A 695 29.65 -51.40 13.02
C ALA A 695 28.55 -52.20 13.73
N SER A 696 27.29 -51.81 13.52
CA SER A 696 26.10 -52.67 13.38
C SER A 696 24.95 -51.77 12.91
N SER A 697 24.78 -51.59 11.59
CA SER A 697 23.87 -52.33 10.72
C SER A 697 22.39 -52.02 10.96
N GLU A 698 21.87 -51.05 10.20
CA GLU A 698 20.44 -50.83 9.96
C GLU A 698 20.16 -50.77 8.44
N PRO A 699 18.93 -51.13 8.02
CA PRO A 699 18.65 -51.73 6.71
C PRO A 699 18.45 -50.72 5.57
N GLN A 700 18.71 -51.14 4.33
CA GLN A 700 18.41 -50.37 3.13
C GLN A 700 16.90 -50.34 2.81
N THR A 701 16.34 -49.11 2.89
CA THR A 701 15.34 -48.39 2.03
C THR A 701 14.16 -49.11 1.37
N PRO A 702 13.02 -48.40 1.28
CA PRO A 702 12.64 -47.72 0.03
C PRO A 702 12.38 -46.22 0.30
N ASP A 703 12.73 -45.19 -0.47
CA ASP A 703 13.03 -45.03 -1.90
C ASP A 703 13.69 -43.65 -2.05
N ALA A 704 15.01 -43.54 -1.86
CA ALA A 704 15.71 -42.25 -1.89
C ALA A 704 15.97 -41.72 -3.32
N ALA A 705 15.90 -42.60 -4.33
CA ALA A 705 16.15 -42.26 -5.72
C ALA A 705 14.93 -41.61 -6.41
N SER A 706 13.71 -41.95 -6.00
CA SER A 706 12.49 -41.34 -6.56
C SER A 706 12.29 -39.90 -6.09
N SER A 707 12.59 -39.61 -4.82
CA SER A 707 12.42 -38.26 -4.24
C SER A 707 13.36 -37.22 -4.88
N GLU A 708 14.61 -37.58 -5.16
CA GLU A 708 15.56 -36.69 -5.84
C GLU A 708 15.18 -36.49 -7.32
N THR A 709 14.57 -37.50 -7.96
CA THR A 709 14.09 -37.41 -9.34
C THR A 709 12.87 -36.49 -9.46
N VAL A 710 11.94 -36.55 -8.51
CA VAL A 710 10.79 -35.62 -8.42
C VAL A 710 11.26 -34.20 -8.20
N ARG A 711 12.23 -34.01 -7.29
CA ARG A 711 12.85 -32.72 -6.98
C ARG A 711 13.47 -32.06 -8.21
N GLN A 712 14.31 -32.80 -8.94
CA GLN A 712 14.97 -32.26 -10.13
C GLN A 712 13.96 -31.95 -11.24
N THR A 713 12.97 -32.83 -11.44
CA THR A 713 11.96 -32.63 -12.48
C THR A 713 11.07 -31.43 -12.19
N LEU A 714 10.69 -31.20 -10.91
CA LEU A 714 9.94 -30.02 -10.50
C LEU A 714 10.73 -28.73 -10.78
N LEU A 715 12.00 -28.66 -10.39
CA LEU A 715 12.85 -27.48 -10.62
C LEU A 715 13.00 -27.17 -12.12
N THR A 716 13.15 -28.20 -12.96
CA THR A 716 13.20 -28.03 -14.42
C THR A 716 11.87 -27.55 -15.02
N VAL A 717 10.72 -28.07 -14.56
CA VAL A 717 9.40 -27.62 -15.02
C VAL A 717 9.15 -26.16 -14.62
N VAL A 718 9.47 -25.80 -13.38
CA VAL A 718 9.32 -24.43 -12.87
C VAL A 718 10.23 -23.49 -13.67
N SER A 719 11.50 -23.84 -13.86
CA SER A 719 12.47 -23.08 -14.68
C SER A 719 11.95 -22.83 -16.09
N GLN A 720 11.41 -23.85 -16.77
CA GLN A 720 10.92 -23.71 -18.15
C GLN A 720 9.64 -22.86 -18.28
N LEU A 721 8.73 -22.93 -17.32
CA LEU A 721 7.45 -22.18 -17.36
C LEU A 721 7.56 -20.75 -16.80
N THR A 722 8.62 -20.46 -16.03
CA THR A 722 8.83 -19.15 -15.37
C THR A 722 10.03 -18.38 -15.92
N GLY A 723 11.02 -19.05 -16.50
CA GLY A 723 12.26 -18.45 -16.99
C GLY A 723 13.35 -18.27 -15.93
N TYR A 724 13.15 -18.73 -14.69
CA TYR A 724 14.17 -18.69 -13.64
C TYR A 724 15.27 -19.74 -13.91
N PRO A 725 16.57 -19.39 -13.81
CA PRO A 725 17.64 -20.38 -13.86
C PRO A 725 17.48 -21.41 -12.73
N GLU A 726 17.68 -22.70 -13.00
CA GLU A 726 17.52 -23.77 -11.99
C GLU A 726 18.39 -23.53 -10.75
N GLU A 727 19.54 -22.87 -10.91
CA GLU A 727 20.50 -22.52 -9.85
C GLU A 727 19.94 -21.50 -8.84
N MET A 728 18.91 -20.74 -9.22
CA MET A 728 18.25 -19.75 -8.36
C MET A 728 16.98 -20.27 -7.69
N LEU A 729 16.55 -21.50 -8.00
CA LEU A 729 15.32 -22.10 -7.46
C LEU A 729 15.63 -22.96 -6.22
N GLY A 730 15.24 -22.45 -5.05
CA GLY A 730 15.33 -23.15 -3.77
C GLY A 730 14.02 -23.83 -3.36
N LEU A 731 14.08 -24.98 -2.70
CA LEU A 731 12.88 -25.72 -2.27
C LEU A 731 12.10 -25.00 -1.16
N GLN A 732 12.80 -24.19 -0.38
CA GLN A 732 12.23 -23.34 0.66
C GLN A 732 11.53 -22.09 0.12
N MET A 733 11.63 -21.81 -1.20
CA MET A 733 10.99 -20.65 -1.79
C MET A 733 9.48 -20.81 -1.81
N ASP A 734 8.79 -19.77 -1.36
CA ASP A 734 7.35 -19.66 -1.46
C ASP A 734 6.94 -19.41 -2.92
N ILE A 735 5.97 -20.19 -3.38
CA ILE A 735 5.53 -20.20 -4.78
C ILE A 735 4.90 -18.85 -5.15
N GLU A 736 4.18 -18.21 -4.23
CA GLU A 736 3.48 -16.96 -4.48
C GLU A 736 4.32 -15.75 -4.04
N ALA A 737 4.91 -15.80 -2.85
CA ALA A 737 5.62 -14.66 -2.27
C ALA A 737 7.05 -14.48 -2.84
N ASP A 738 7.78 -15.56 -3.10
CA ASP A 738 9.18 -15.48 -3.56
C ASP A 738 9.31 -15.63 -5.09
N LEU A 739 8.48 -16.49 -5.69
CA LEU A 739 8.53 -16.78 -7.14
C LEU A 739 7.46 -16.05 -7.95
N GLY A 740 6.49 -15.40 -7.31
CA GLY A 740 5.43 -14.64 -7.99
C GLY A 740 4.54 -15.50 -8.90
N ILE A 741 4.42 -16.79 -8.63
CA ILE A 741 3.65 -17.75 -9.42
C ILE A 741 2.20 -17.73 -8.94
N ASP A 742 1.29 -17.25 -9.78
CA ASP A 742 -0.14 -17.18 -9.47
C ASP A 742 -0.83 -18.56 -9.49
N SER A 743 -2.10 -18.59 -9.08
CA SER A 743 -2.91 -19.80 -9.04
C SER A 743 -3.13 -20.47 -10.40
N ILE A 744 -3.00 -19.73 -11.51
CA ILE A 744 -3.14 -20.27 -12.88
C ILE A 744 -1.84 -21.00 -13.28
N LYS A 745 -0.69 -20.34 -13.13
CA LYS A 745 0.62 -20.94 -13.42
C LYS A 745 0.95 -22.11 -12.51
N ARG A 746 0.45 -22.10 -11.28
CA ARG A 746 0.61 -23.23 -10.34
C ARG A 746 -0.09 -24.49 -10.83
N VAL A 747 -1.30 -24.36 -11.37
CA VAL A 747 -2.03 -25.48 -12.01
C VAL A 747 -1.31 -25.95 -13.28
N GLU A 748 -0.73 -25.02 -14.05
CA GLU A 748 0.06 -25.34 -15.25
C GLU A 748 1.35 -26.11 -14.91
N ILE A 749 2.08 -25.69 -13.87
CA ILE A 749 3.29 -26.39 -13.36
C ILE A 749 2.94 -27.80 -12.88
N LEU A 750 1.86 -27.96 -12.11
CA LEU A 750 1.42 -29.26 -11.62
C LEU A 750 0.96 -30.16 -12.78
N SER A 751 0.24 -29.60 -13.77
CA SER A 751 -0.17 -30.35 -14.97
C SER A 751 1.02 -30.80 -15.81
N ALA A 752 2.02 -29.93 -16.00
CA ALA A 752 3.26 -30.25 -16.72
C ALA A 752 4.12 -31.29 -15.98
N LEU A 753 4.09 -31.28 -14.64
CA LEU A 753 4.75 -32.29 -13.82
C LEU A 753 4.04 -33.64 -13.89
N GLU A 754 2.70 -33.65 -13.86
CA GLU A 754 1.88 -34.86 -14.07
C GLU A 754 2.08 -35.47 -15.46
N GLU A 755 2.26 -34.65 -16.49
CA GLU A 755 2.56 -35.12 -17.85
C GLU A 755 3.95 -35.77 -17.95
N ARG A 756 4.95 -35.23 -17.24
CA ARG A 756 6.33 -35.77 -17.23
C ARG A 756 6.51 -36.96 -16.30
N MET A 757 5.70 -37.06 -15.25
CA MET A 757 5.78 -38.11 -14.23
C MET A 757 4.37 -38.70 -13.93
N PRO A 758 3.79 -39.48 -14.87
CA PRO A 758 2.39 -39.95 -14.78
C PRO A 758 2.12 -41.00 -13.68
N HIS A 759 3.16 -41.41 -12.95
CA HIS A 759 3.09 -42.37 -11.84
C HIS A 759 2.96 -41.69 -10.46
N LEU A 760 2.97 -40.35 -10.41
CA LEU A 760 2.80 -39.58 -9.18
C LEU A 760 1.32 -39.45 -8.77
N PRO A 761 1.02 -39.24 -7.47
CA PRO A 761 -0.33 -39.01 -7.00
C PRO A 761 -0.91 -37.70 -7.55
N LYS A 762 -2.13 -37.75 -8.09
CA LYS A 762 -2.83 -36.58 -8.64
C LYS A 762 -3.11 -35.53 -7.56
N VAL A 763 -2.79 -34.27 -7.84
CA VAL A 763 -3.05 -33.17 -6.91
C VAL A 763 -4.46 -32.61 -7.17
N THR A 764 -5.38 -32.74 -6.21
CA THR A 764 -6.72 -32.17 -6.34
C THR A 764 -6.70 -30.65 -6.09
N PRO A 765 -7.64 -29.87 -6.68
CA PRO A 765 -7.66 -28.41 -6.56
C PRO A 765 -7.65 -27.88 -5.11
N ASP A 766 -8.26 -28.61 -4.19
CA ASP A 766 -8.31 -28.25 -2.76
C ASP A 766 -6.93 -28.30 -2.07
N LEU A 767 -6.02 -29.16 -2.54
CA LEU A 767 -4.66 -29.27 -2.01
C LEU A 767 -3.70 -28.23 -2.60
N VAL A 768 -3.99 -27.70 -3.79
CA VAL A 768 -3.13 -26.70 -4.47
C VAL A 768 -2.94 -25.46 -3.60
N GLY A 769 -3.95 -25.05 -2.83
CA GLY A 769 -3.85 -23.91 -1.91
C GLY A 769 -2.98 -24.16 -0.67
N THR A 770 -2.76 -25.42 -0.28
CA THR A 770 -2.03 -25.78 0.94
C THR A 770 -0.52 -25.95 0.76
N LEU A 771 -0.05 -26.14 -0.48
CA LEU A 771 1.34 -26.51 -0.79
C LEU A 771 2.24 -25.28 -1.05
N THR A 772 2.39 -24.39 -0.08
CA THR A 772 2.94 -23.02 -0.28
C THR A 772 4.37 -22.92 -0.82
N THR A 773 5.22 -23.93 -0.66
CA THR A 773 6.62 -23.94 -1.15
C THR A 773 6.87 -25.05 -2.16
N LEU A 774 7.93 -24.93 -2.96
CA LEU A 774 8.38 -26.01 -3.87
C LEU A 774 8.73 -27.29 -3.10
N GLY A 775 9.23 -27.17 -1.87
CA GLY A 775 9.50 -28.27 -0.96
C GLY A 775 8.24 -29.00 -0.52
N HIS A 776 7.15 -28.28 -0.21
CA HIS A 776 5.86 -28.90 0.12
C HIS A 776 5.32 -29.74 -1.04
N ILE A 777 5.50 -29.29 -2.29
CA ILE A 777 5.12 -30.06 -3.48
C ILE A 777 5.97 -31.33 -3.59
N CYS A 778 7.30 -31.24 -3.44
CA CYS A 778 8.19 -32.40 -3.47
C CYS A 778 7.84 -33.41 -2.37
N ASP A 779 7.66 -32.96 -1.13
CA ASP A 779 7.37 -33.83 0.01
C ASP A 779 6.04 -34.56 -0.16
N PHE A 780 5.03 -33.88 -0.69
CA PHE A 780 3.72 -34.46 -0.99
C PHE A 780 3.81 -35.55 -2.09
N LEU A 781 4.58 -35.29 -3.15
CA LEU A 781 4.68 -36.20 -4.29
C LEU A 781 5.60 -37.41 -4.00
N SER A 782 6.59 -37.25 -3.13
CA SER A 782 7.53 -38.31 -2.75
C SER A 782 6.98 -39.27 -1.69
N GLN A 783 5.97 -38.88 -0.92
CA GLN A 783 5.34 -39.72 0.11
C GLN A 783 3.97 -40.18 -0.37
N GLY A 784 3.91 -41.29 -1.11
CA GLY A 784 2.69 -41.87 -1.70
C GLY A 784 1.62 -42.40 -0.72
N ARG A 785 1.38 -41.73 0.42
CA ARG A 785 0.23 -41.95 1.30
C ARG A 785 -0.02 -40.73 2.18
N ALA A 786 -1.25 -40.20 2.11
CA ALA A 786 -1.75 -39.21 3.07
C ALA A 786 -1.69 -39.76 4.52
N PRO A 787 -1.50 -38.91 5.54
CA PRO A 787 -2.06 -39.20 6.84
C PRO A 787 -3.59 -39.19 6.73
N SER A 788 -4.22 -40.31 7.12
CA SER A 788 -5.66 -40.52 7.12
C SER A 788 -6.45 -39.63 8.10
N PRO A 789 -7.79 -39.49 7.92
CA PRO A 789 -8.56 -38.35 8.41
C PRO A 789 -9.80 -38.68 9.28
N THR A 790 -10.35 -37.63 9.90
CA THR A 790 -11.77 -37.38 10.31
C THR A 790 -12.43 -38.23 11.45
N PRO A 791 -13.56 -37.78 12.09
CA PRO A 791 -14.74 -37.12 11.52
C PRO A 791 -15.07 -35.72 12.11
N ALA A 792 -15.85 -34.86 11.47
CA ALA A 792 -16.31 -34.72 10.09
C ALA A 792 -17.01 -33.36 10.00
N HIS A 793 -16.72 -32.68 8.90
CA HIS A 793 -17.52 -31.74 8.13
C HIS A 793 -19.04 -31.81 8.34
N THR A 794 -19.72 -30.66 8.18
CA THR A 794 -20.56 -30.48 6.98
C THR A 794 -20.59 -29.01 6.57
N THR A 795 -20.32 -28.83 5.29
CA THR A 795 -20.16 -27.61 4.50
C THR A 795 -21.38 -27.36 3.61
N ALA A 796 -21.45 -26.10 3.11
CA ALA A 796 -21.87 -25.71 1.76
C ALA A 796 -23.39 -25.65 1.42
N PRO A 797 -23.81 -24.87 0.39
CA PRO A 797 -22.99 -24.38 -0.73
C PRO A 797 -23.18 -22.92 -1.20
N GLU A 798 -22.25 -22.52 -2.07
CA GLU A 798 -22.28 -21.34 -2.94
C GLU A 798 -23.11 -21.54 -4.22
N THR A 799 -23.73 -20.42 -4.62
CA THR A 799 -23.96 -19.79 -5.96
C THR A 799 -24.63 -20.55 -7.12
N PRO A 800 -25.41 -19.82 -7.96
CA PRO A 800 -24.85 -19.40 -9.27
C PRO A 800 -25.38 -18.07 -9.87
N VAL A 801 -24.78 -17.72 -11.01
CA VAL A 801 -25.07 -16.63 -11.98
C VAL A 801 -25.40 -17.25 -13.39
N VAL A 802 -26.54 -17.02 -14.10
CA VAL A 802 -26.77 -16.25 -15.42
C VAL A 802 -28.04 -15.27 -15.65
N GLU A 803 -27.82 -14.02 -16.17
CA GLU A 803 -28.54 -13.13 -17.18
C GLU A 803 -30.10 -13.16 -17.40
N SER A 804 -30.91 -12.09 -17.69
CA SER A 804 -30.88 -11.06 -18.79
C SER A 804 -32.10 -10.07 -18.80
N SER A 805 -31.96 -8.97 -19.59
CA SER A 805 -32.72 -7.71 -19.92
C SER A 805 -34.17 -7.78 -20.51
N PRO A 806 -34.81 -6.69 -21.05
CA PRO A 806 -34.84 -5.24 -20.74
C PRO A 806 -36.28 -4.67 -20.52
N GLY A 807 -36.42 -3.48 -19.92
CA GLY A 807 -37.69 -2.73 -19.86
C GLY A 807 -37.50 -1.25 -19.56
N ASN A 808 -37.85 -0.40 -20.52
CA ASN A 808 -37.71 1.06 -20.51
C ASN A 808 -38.32 1.73 -19.27
N GLY A 809 -37.58 2.66 -18.66
CA GLY A 809 -38.07 3.56 -17.64
C GLY A 809 -36.99 4.51 -17.15
N MET A 810 -36.68 5.54 -17.93
CA MET A 810 -35.68 6.55 -17.59
C MET A 810 -36.23 7.46 -16.49
N GLY A 811 -36.01 7.10 -15.24
CA GLY A 811 -36.32 7.90 -14.05
C GLY A 811 -35.10 8.66 -13.57
N ARG A 812 -35.07 9.97 -13.75
CA ARG A 812 -34.07 10.87 -13.19
C ARG A 812 -34.36 11.02 -11.69
N PHE A 813 -33.53 10.45 -10.83
CA PHE A 813 -33.59 10.69 -9.38
C PHE A 813 -32.32 11.42 -8.94
N VAL A 814 -32.49 12.65 -8.46
CA VAL A 814 -31.45 13.43 -7.79
C VAL A 814 -31.54 13.08 -6.30
N ILE A 815 -30.60 12.29 -5.79
CA ILE A 815 -30.45 12.08 -4.35
C ILE A 815 -29.46 13.12 -3.84
N ARG A 816 -29.97 14.17 -3.19
CA ARG A 816 -29.15 15.03 -2.34
C ARG A 816 -28.92 14.30 -1.01
N LEU A 817 -27.67 13.95 -0.73
CA LEU A 817 -27.25 13.61 0.62
C LEU A 817 -27.15 14.94 1.42
N THR A 818 -28.24 15.38 2.04
CA THR A 818 -28.25 16.50 2.99
C THR A 818 -28.46 15.95 4.40
N THR A 819 -27.42 16.03 5.24
CA THR A 819 -27.31 16.94 6.40
C THR A 819 -26.14 16.50 7.30
N PRO A 820 -25.17 17.38 7.61
CA PRO A 820 -24.50 17.34 8.90
C PRO A 820 -25.45 17.85 9.99
N ILE A 821 -25.33 17.27 11.18
CA ILE A 821 -26.03 17.72 12.39
C ILE A 821 -25.58 19.17 12.67
N ALA A 822 -26.51 20.11 12.57
CA ALA A 822 -26.29 21.49 13.00
C ALA A 822 -26.11 21.50 14.54
N LEU A 823 -24.89 21.80 15.00
CA LEU A 823 -24.71 22.38 16.32
C LEU A 823 -25.22 23.83 16.22
N SER A 824 -26.23 24.14 17.01
CA SER A 824 -26.79 25.49 17.08
C SER A 824 -25.74 26.46 17.60
N ASP A 825 -25.32 27.39 16.74
CA ASP A 825 -24.71 28.65 17.13
C ASP A 825 -25.70 29.46 17.99
N THR A 826 -25.42 29.55 19.29
CA THR A 826 -25.77 30.71 20.09
C THR A 826 -24.49 31.42 20.50
N ALA A 827 -23.96 32.22 19.58
CA ALA A 827 -23.00 33.25 19.89
C ALA A 827 -23.77 34.46 20.49
N LEU A 828 -23.49 34.78 21.75
CA LEU A 828 -23.69 36.13 22.29
C LEU A 828 -22.31 36.83 22.35
N PRO A 829 -22.23 38.11 22.00
CA PRO A 829 -20.95 38.77 21.73
C PRO A 829 -20.24 39.19 23.02
N PHE A 830 -18.97 38.81 23.17
CA PHE A 830 -18.07 39.37 24.18
C PHE A 830 -17.16 40.42 23.53
N THR A 831 -17.42 41.69 23.82
CA THR A 831 -16.46 42.79 23.66
C THR A 831 -15.58 42.91 24.91
N PRO A 832 -14.28 43.24 24.78
CA PRO A 832 -13.36 43.33 25.90
C PRO A 832 -13.27 44.77 26.46
N ALA A 833 -13.20 44.91 27.78
CA ALA A 833 -12.61 46.06 28.48
C ALA A 833 -12.25 45.68 29.94
N PRO A 834 -11.27 46.36 30.58
CA PRO A 834 -10.32 45.75 31.51
C PRO A 834 -10.57 46.06 33.01
N ASP A 835 -9.79 45.37 33.85
CA ASP A 835 -9.40 45.63 35.25
C ASP A 835 -10.49 45.91 36.30
N HIS A 836 -10.62 45.03 37.31
CA HIS A 836 -10.39 45.36 38.73
C HIS A 836 -10.55 44.14 39.66
N PHE A 837 -9.67 44.10 40.67
CA PHE A 837 -9.66 43.24 41.86
C PHE A 837 -11.01 43.16 42.61
N ILE A 838 -11.28 42.01 43.23
CA ILE A 838 -11.55 41.75 44.68
C ILE A 838 -12.18 40.35 44.82
N GLY A 839 -11.71 39.57 45.81
CA GLY A 839 -12.07 38.17 46.00
C GLY A 839 -13.25 37.88 46.94
N VAL A 840 -13.15 36.69 47.55
CA VAL A 840 -13.88 36.10 48.69
C VAL A 840 -14.91 35.00 48.35
N VAL A 841 -14.45 33.76 48.64
CA VAL A 841 -15.06 32.66 49.41
C VAL A 841 -16.54 32.30 49.18
N SER A 842 -16.79 31.07 48.70
CA SER A 842 -17.56 29.99 49.37
C SER A 842 -17.33 28.67 48.62
#